data_AF-M1WNJ4-F1
#
_entry.id   AF-M1WNJ4-F1
#
_cell.length_a   1.000
_cell.length_b   1.000
_cell.length_c   1.000
_cell.angle_alpha   90.00
_cell.angle_beta   90.00
_cell.angle_gamma   90.00
#
_symmetry.space_group_name_H-M   'P 1'
#
loop_
_entity.id
_entity.type
_entity.pdbx_description
1 polymer ?
#
loop_
_entity_poly.entity_id
_entity_poly.type
_entity_poly.pdbx_seq_one_letter_code
_entity_poly.pdbx_strand_id
1 'polypeptide(L)'
;MQVLFRYFKVLMFLSVLLSLLACQTTKGGKVSYNLFYTPADHIAELVAKQQFDDASTVYGQNKDWFVEKMADPAIADLVNTVSTHLQSTYRSVIQTKMRSIKDLEWPSSREKWIEIKTEIEQFSREIHTADGVQIFKDPQFHPAFLDEAKEILNTQIAKIKNSASEQFASYPIFEEENFFNVYPVELDASAFLTEQKVLLEKEIAQAKGNELLNFYKQYEEYLADDAKRQIGGLFFKSLCPSTKKAALATLMGAYAKTCKAGLELDAIPDVKVAFLEVTSDALKEKGGIEFPVGVDLDMPFTAINGSLKKGFDNKEVKSADIIILFNLAATKTNRHVETSNYIKSTCLTGYKQALNPEWDVLQVELQQANMEIMTSNNRLDTSSGNIYKVLGNSIANLLTESKQNKAKQKIEDLKTKFRETPRYVDEPVYGEYAFQRAEMEVIKTGTVQYYVIDQRTKRYLSDFFDVHSQEFFTVAYGLSDTDPNLETLKNTNVTEEAVDAFESEPVTVKLSELLDHYSGNKAKTKRYSSIAQIRRDVVKNRNVMLASAKKKEFGFDKQKDRRFESVVVVKTATGLGTGFYVTDDIVLTNYHVVEEQKFVELEKWGGLETFGKVIAKDVRLDLALVKVQDRGAPVVFYGKKQLNLAETVEAIGHPLGNKFTLTRGVISTLRKHESIMRVKGKPVMFIQTDTPVNAGNSGGPLFLGNYVIGVNDWGVNKNIAEGLNFSIHYSEVFNFLDDNKIAFKKGN
;
A
#
# COMPACT_ATOMS: atom_id res chain seq x y z
N MET A 1 59.74 -42.41 -71.20
CA MET A 1 58.73 -41.34 -71.36
C MET A 1 57.58 -41.42 -70.35
N GLN A 2 57.03 -42.61 -70.01
CA GLN A 2 55.94 -42.74 -69.02
C GLN A 2 56.34 -42.47 -67.55
N VAL A 3 57.61 -42.60 -67.17
CA VAL A 3 58.10 -42.28 -65.80
C VAL A 3 58.18 -40.76 -65.56
N LEU A 4 58.60 -39.99 -66.57
CA LEU A 4 58.65 -38.52 -66.51
C LEU A 4 57.25 -37.88 -66.39
N PHE A 5 56.23 -38.48 -66.99
CA PHE A 5 54.84 -38.00 -66.90
C PHE A 5 54.21 -38.24 -65.52
N ARG A 6 54.68 -39.25 -64.75
CA ARG A 6 54.26 -39.49 -63.36
C ARG A 6 54.89 -38.49 -62.39
N TYR A 7 56.17 -38.14 -62.57
CA TYR A 7 56.83 -37.11 -61.75
C TYR A 7 56.28 -35.71 -62.01
N PHE A 8 55.94 -35.38 -63.26
CA PHE A 8 55.36 -34.08 -63.59
C PHE A 8 53.95 -33.89 -62.99
N LYS A 9 53.12 -34.94 -62.97
CA LYS A 9 51.81 -34.91 -62.30
C LYS A 9 51.92 -34.83 -60.77
N VAL A 10 52.93 -35.47 -60.16
CA VAL A 10 53.16 -35.38 -58.71
C VAL A 10 53.68 -33.99 -58.32
N LEU A 11 54.59 -33.38 -59.10
CA LEU A 11 55.05 -32.00 -58.85
C LEU A 11 53.95 -30.95 -59.07
N MET A 12 53.09 -31.12 -60.08
CA MET A 12 51.95 -30.21 -60.28
C MET A 12 50.87 -30.38 -59.20
N PHE A 13 50.64 -31.60 -58.71
CA PHE A 13 49.77 -31.82 -57.55
C PHE A 13 50.39 -31.26 -56.28
N LEU A 14 51.71 -31.38 -56.08
CA LEU A 14 52.39 -30.78 -54.92
C LEU A 14 52.35 -29.25 -54.99
N SER A 15 52.51 -28.63 -56.16
CA SER A 15 52.45 -27.17 -56.29
C SER A 15 51.02 -26.61 -56.14
N VAL A 16 50.00 -27.35 -56.59
CA VAL A 16 48.58 -26.99 -56.38
C VAL A 16 48.13 -27.28 -54.95
N LEU A 17 48.67 -28.31 -54.28
CA LEU A 17 48.42 -28.58 -52.86
C LEU A 17 49.14 -27.55 -51.97
N LEU A 18 50.37 -27.14 -52.31
CA LEU A 18 51.09 -26.07 -51.62
C LEU A 18 50.40 -24.70 -51.80
N SER A 19 49.82 -24.41 -52.97
CA SER A 19 49.09 -23.15 -53.19
C SER A 19 47.70 -23.14 -52.53
N LEU A 20 47.06 -24.30 -52.32
CA LEU A 20 45.81 -24.44 -51.56
C LEU A 20 46.04 -24.42 -50.03
N LEU A 21 47.22 -24.82 -49.54
CA LEU A 21 47.58 -24.79 -48.11
C LEU A 21 48.11 -23.42 -47.63
N ALA A 22 48.56 -22.57 -48.56
CA ALA A 22 49.01 -21.20 -48.28
C ALA A 22 47.86 -20.16 -48.24
N CYS A 23 46.60 -20.58 -48.33
CA CYS A 23 45.46 -19.67 -48.32
C CYS A 23 44.98 -19.41 -46.89
N GLN A 24 44.96 -18.13 -46.48
CA GLN A 24 44.38 -17.66 -45.22
C GLN A 24 42.93 -18.17 -45.11
N THR A 25 42.66 -19.11 -44.19
CA THR A 25 41.29 -19.53 -43.90
C THR A 25 40.76 -18.74 -42.71
N THR A 26 40.05 -17.64 -42.98
CA THR A 26 39.31 -16.90 -41.95
C THR A 26 37.98 -17.60 -41.71
N LYS A 27 37.82 -18.30 -40.58
CA LYS A 27 36.52 -18.80 -40.12
C LYS A 27 36.10 -17.98 -38.90
N GLY A 28 35.11 -17.09 -39.06
CA GLY A 28 34.59 -16.25 -37.98
C GLY A 28 35.51 -15.10 -37.53
N GLY A 29 36.37 -14.59 -38.42
CA GLY A 29 37.25 -13.43 -38.13
C GLY A 29 38.53 -13.75 -37.35
N LYS A 30 38.78 -15.01 -36.96
CA LYS A 30 40.07 -15.46 -36.40
C LYS A 30 40.93 -16.08 -37.49
N VAL A 31 42.17 -15.64 -37.59
CA VAL A 31 43.20 -16.21 -38.47
C VAL A 31 43.65 -17.55 -37.88
N SER A 32 43.58 -18.62 -38.67
CA SER A 32 44.08 -19.95 -38.27
C SER A 32 45.50 -20.14 -38.76
N TYR A 33 46.44 -20.35 -37.83
CA TYR A 33 47.85 -20.60 -38.14
C TYR A 33 48.11 -22.07 -38.48
N ASN A 34 49.07 -22.32 -39.37
CA ASN A 34 49.47 -23.67 -39.79
C ASN A 34 50.99 -23.74 -40.08
N LEU A 35 51.48 -24.89 -40.56
CA LEU A 35 52.90 -25.11 -40.82
C LEU A 35 53.52 -24.15 -41.86
N PHE A 36 52.70 -23.61 -42.77
CA PHE A 36 53.12 -22.73 -43.87
C PHE A 36 52.76 -21.26 -43.65
N TYR A 37 51.99 -20.95 -42.59
CA TYR A 37 51.59 -19.59 -42.24
C TYR A 37 51.50 -19.47 -40.72
N THR A 38 52.56 -18.94 -40.13
CA THR A 38 52.79 -18.82 -38.70
C THR A 38 52.31 -17.46 -38.16
N PRO A 39 52.18 -17.29 -36.84
CA PRO A 39 51.97 -15.97 -36.25
C PRO A 39 53.03 -14.94 -36.65
N ALA A 40 54.29 -15.36 -36.86
CA ALA A 40 55.36 -14.48 -37.33
C ALA A 40 55.11 -13.98 -38.77
N ASP A 41 54.63 -14.85 -39.68
CA ASP A 41 54.29 -14.44 -41.05
C ASP A 41 53.16 -13.40 -41.05
N HIS A 42 52.19 -13.56 -40.15
CA HIS A 42 51.09 -12.60 -39.99
C HIS A 42 51.56 -11.25 -39.42
N ILE A 43 52.47 -11.26 -38.43
CA ILE A 43 53.10 -10.03 -37.95
C ILE A 43 53.89 -9.36 -39.07
N ALA A 44 54.66 -10.10 -39.87
CA ALA A 44 55.42 -9.55 -40.99
C ALA A 44 54.51 -8.86 -42.04
N GLU A 45 53.36 -9.46 -42.35
CA GLU A 45 52.36 -8.86 -43.23
C GLU A 45 51.79 -7.55 -42.64
N LEU A 46 51.46 -7.54 -41.36
CA LEU A 46 50.93 -6.35 -40.67
C LEU A 46 51.98 -5.24 -40.58
N VAL A 47 53.24 -5.59 -40.30
CA VAL A 47 54.38 -4.64 -40.31
C VAL A 47 54.58 -4.04 -41.70
N ALA A 48 54.50 -4.85 -42.77
CA ALA A 48 54.59 -4.35 -44.14
C ALA A 48 53.45 -3.37 -44.49
N LYS A 49 52.28 -3.54 -43.87
CA LYS A 49 51.13 -2.61 -43.97
C LYS A 49 51.17 -1.45 -42.96
N GLN A 50 52.24 -1.34 -42.16
CA GLN A 50 52.38 -0.36 -41.07
C GLN A 50 51.29 -0.47 -39.97
N GLN A 51 50.69 -1.65 -39.80
CA GLN A 51 49.66 -1.93 -38.80
C GLN A 51 50.29 -2.49 -37.51
N PHE A 52 51.05 -1.66 -36.80
CA PHE A 52 51.85 -2.11 -35.65
C PHE A 52 51.02 -2.48 -34.41
N ASP A 53 49.88 -1.80 -34.16
CA ASP A 53 48.98 -2.16 -33.04
C ASP A 53 48.28 -3.51 -33.30
N ASP A 54 47.91 -3.80 -34.55
CA ASP A 54 47.38 -5.10 -34.95
C ASP A 54 48.45 -6.18 -34.80
N ALA A 55 49.70 -5.89 -35.20
CA ALA A 55 50.83 -6.80 -35.03
C ALA A 55 51.11 -7.10 -33.53
N SER A 56 51.02 -6.08 -32.68
CA SER A 56 51.09 -6.23 -31.21
C SER A 56 49.95 -7.11 -30.68
N THR A 57 48.74 -6.95 -31.20
CA THR A 57 47.59 -7.80 -30.86
C THR A 57 47.83 -9.26 -31.25
N VAL A 58 48.36 -9.51 -32.44
CA VAL A 58 48.74 -10.86 -32.90
C VAL A 58 49.82 -11.46 -31.98
N TYR A 59 50.83 -10.69 -31.59
CA TYR A 59 51.83 -11.12 -30.62
C TYR A 59 51.19 -11.54 -29.30
N GLY A 60 50.35 -10.67 -28.71
CA GLY A 60 49.70 -10.95 -27.42
C GLY A 60 48.79 -12.18 -27.44
N GLN A 61 48.03 -12.37 -28.53
CA GLN A 61 47.17 -13.55 -28.71
C GLN A 61 47.94 -14.86 -28.87
N ASN A 62 49.22 -14.80 -29.27
CA ASN A 62 50.07 -15.95 -29.55
C ASN A 62 51.36 -15.93 -28.71
N LYS A 63 51.32 -15.33 -27.52
CA LYS A 63 52.49 -15.06 -26.68
C LYS A 63 53.35 -16.30 -26.45
N ASP A 64 52.74 -17.42 -26.04
CA ASP A 64 53.47 -18.65 -25.73
C ASP A 64 54.23 -19.19 -26.95
N TRP A 65 53.66 -19.06 -28.14
CA TRP A 65 54.31 -19.45 -29.40
C TRP A 65 55.55 -18.58 -29.68
N PHE A 66 55.45 -17.26 -29.49
CA PHE A 66 56.60 -16.38 -29.66
C PHE A 66 57.68 -16.62 -28.62
N VAL A 67 57.31 -16.85 -27.35
CA VAL A 67 58.28 -17.19 -26.28
C VAL A 67 59.07 -18.45 -26.64
N GLU A 68 58.42 -19.48 -27.19
CA GLU A 68 59.09 -20.71 -27.63
C GLU A 68 60.01 -20.48 -28.84
N LYS A 69 59.63 -19.61 -29.77
CA LYS A 69 60.32 -19.41 -31.06
C LYS A 69 61.30 -18.22 -31.10
N MET A 70 61.42 -17.45 -30.02
CA MET A 70 62.32 -16.30 -29.88
C MET A 70 63.82 -16.60 -30.07
N ALA A 71 64.23 -17.87 -30.04
CA ALA A 71 65.61 -18.26 -30.36
C ALA A 71 65.97 -18.08 -31.85
N ASP A 72 64.98 -17.99 -32.74
CA ASP A 72 65.18 -17.67 -34.15
C ASP A 72 65.46 -16.16 -34.32
N PRO A 73 66.65 -15.77 -34.84
CA PRO A 73 67.00 -14.36 -35.02
C PRO A 73 66.02 -13.57 -35.87
N ALA A 74 65.39 -14.18 -36.88
CA ALA A 74 64.44 -13.49 -37.75
C ALA A 74 63.12 -13.18 -37.03
N ILE A 75 62.65 -14.10 -36.18
CA ILE A 75 61.44 -13.90 -35.37
C ILE A 75 61.71 -12.86 -34.27
N ALA A 76 62.88 -12.93 -33.62
CA ALA A 76 63.28 -11.95 -32.62
C ALA A 76 63.39 -10.54 -33.22
N ASP A 77 64.03 -10.39 -34.38
CA ASP A 77 64.16 -9.10 -35.09
C ASP A 77 62.80 -8.51 -35.49
N LEU A 78 61.87 -9.36 -35.94
CA LEU A 78 60.51 -8.95 -36.30
C LEU A 78 59.72 -8.44 -35.09
N VAL A 79 59.75 -9.16 -33.97
CA VAL A 79 59.07 -8.72 -32.73
C VAL A 79 59.73 -7.46 -32.15
N ASN A 80 61.06 -7.38 -32.19
CA ASN A 80 61.80 -6.18 -31.80
C ASN A 80 61.46 -4.98 -32.68
N THR A 81 61.24 -5.18 -33.98
CA THR A 81 60.80 -4.12 -34.91
C THR A 81 59.45 -3.57 -34.50
N VAL A 82 58.47 -4.44 -34.22
CA VAL A 82 57.14 -4.04 -33.73
C VAL A 82 57.25 -3.28 -32.41
N SER A 83 57.97 -3.85 -31.45
CA SER A 83 58.17 -3.25 -30.12
C SER A 83 58.85 -1.88 -30.22
N THR A 84 59.96 -1.77 -30.96
CA THR A 84 60.73 -0.52 -31.11
C THR A 84 59.89 0.57 -31.78
N HIS A 85 59.13 0.22 -32.81
CA HIS A 85 58.25 1.18 -33.48
C HIS A 85 57.18 1.71 -32.52
N LEU A 86 56.43 0.81 -31.85
CA LEU A 86 55.40 1.21 -30.89
C LEU A 86 56.00 2.00 -29.73
N GLN A 87 57.15 1.57 -29.19
CA GLN A 87 57.84 2.31 -28.14
C GLN A 87 58.20 3.73 -28.58
N SER A 88 58.71 3.92 -29.80
CA SER A 88 59.01 5.26 -30.33
C SER A 88 57.75 6.11 -30.48
N THR A 89 56.68 5.53 -31.04
CA THR A 89 55.39 6.22 -31.25
C THR A 89 54.80 6.71 -29.93
N TYR A 90 54.61 5.82 -28.96
CA TYR A 90 54.02 6.17 -27.67
C TYR A 90 54.96 7.02 -26.79
N ARG A 91 56.29 6.81 -26.86
CA ARG A 91 57.27 7.61 -26.09
C ARG A 91 57.16 9.09 -26.41
N SER A 92 57.02 9.47 -27.69
CA SER A 92 56.97 10.89 -28.09
C SER A 92 55.76 11.63 -27.48
N VAL A 93 54.60 10.98 -27.50
CA VAL A 93 53.33 11.51 -26.96
C VAL A 93 53.42 11.58 -25.43
N ILE A 94 53.85 10.50 -24.79
CA ILE A 94 53.91 10.39 -23.34
C ILE A 94 54.96 11.32 -22.73
N GLN A 95 56.17 11.41 -23.30
CA GLN A 95 57.21 12.30 -22.77
C GLN A 95 56.82 13.78 -22.83
N THR A 96 56.09 14.19 -23.87
CA THR A 96 55.61 15.57 -24.01
C THR A 96 54.62 15.92 -22.90
N LYS A 97 53.60 15.07 -22.67
CA LYS A 97 52.62 15.28 -21.58
C LYS A 97 53.22 15.10 -20.19
N MET A 98 54.14 14.15 -20.04
CA MET A 98 54.86 13.89 -18.79
C MET A 98 55.63 15.12 -18.31
N ARG A 99 56.24 15.90 -19.23
CA ARG A 99 56.87 17.18 -18.89
C ARG A 99 55.85 18.21 -18.39
N SER A 100 54.70 18.35 -19.07
CA SER A 100 53.61 19.25 -18.64
C SER A 100 53.15 18.94 -17.21
N ILE A 101 52.89 17.66 -16.91
CA ILE A 101 52.43 17.23 -15.59
C ILE A 101 53.51 17.36 -14.52
N LYS A 102 54.78 17.15 -14.87
CA LYS A 102 55.90 17.34 -13.94
C LYS A 102 56.08 18.80 -13.55
N ASP A 103 55.91 19.71 -14.50
CA ASP A 103 56.08 21.15 -14.31
C ASP A 103 54.81 21.83 -13.77
N LEU A 104 53.79 21.04 -13.42
CA LEU A 104 52.51 21.52 -12.92
C LEU A 104 52.67 22.21 -11.56
N GLU A 105 52.37 23.50 -11.52
CA GLU A 105 52.38 24.29 -10.29
C GLU A 105 51.13 23.98 -9.45
N TRP A 106 51.35 23.63 -8.17
CA TRP A 106 50.27 23.38 -7.21
C TRP A 106 50.70 23.81 -5.78
N PRO A 107 49.87 24.56 -5.03
CA PRO A 107 48.50 25.01 -5.37
C PRO A 107 48.44 26.02 -6.51
N SER A 108 47.37 25.99 -7.29
CA SER A 108 47.14 26.89 -8.43
C SER A 108 45.85 27.70 -8.26
N SER A 109 45.72 28.79 -9.00
CA SER A 109 44.51 29.61 -8.96
C SER A 109 43.29 28.83 -9.50
N ARG A 110 42.09 29.13 -8.98
CA ARG A 110 40.87 28.36 -9.26
C ARG A 110 40.49 28.36 -10.74
N GLU A 111 40.81 29.43 -11.45
CA GLU A 111 40.54 29.58 -12.89
C GLU A 111 41.32 28.57 -13.74
N LYS A 112 42.44 28.04 -13.21
CA LYS A 112 43.28 27.03 -13.88
C LYS A 112 42.87 25.59 -13.55
N TRP A 113 41.95 25.36 -12.62
CA TRP A 113 41.66 24.00 -12.15
C TRP A 113 41.07 23.10 -13.24
N ILE A 114 40.19 23.63 -14.09
CA ILE A 114 39.59 22.87 -15.22
C ILE A 114 40.65 22.52 -16.27
N GLU A 115 41.59 23.43 -16.53
CA GLU A 115 42.73 23.19 -17.43
C GLU A 115 43.62 22.07 -16.87
N ILE A 116 44.00 22.16 -15.59
CA ILE A 116 44.79 21.13 -14.89
C ILE A 116 44.07 19.77 -14.92
N LYS A 117 42.76 19.74 -14.64
CA LYS A 117 41.93 18.54 -14.71
C LYS A 117 42.03 17.90 -16.09
N THR A 118 41.85 18.71 -17.13
CA THR A 118 41.90 18.28 -18.52
C THR A 118 43.28 17.72 -18.87
N GLU A 119 44.37 18.34 -18.42
CA GLU A 119 45.73 17.83 -18.64
C GLU A 119 45.96 16.48 -17.96
N ILE A 120 45.57 16.34 -16.68
CA ILE A 120 45.68 15.09 -15.91
C ILE A 120 44.89 13.97 -16.59
N GLU A 121 43.63 14.23 -16.96
CA GLU A 121 42.77 13.26 -17.63
C GLU A 121 43.31 12.85 -19.00
N GLN A 122 43.80 13.81 -19.79
CA GLN A 122 44.44 13.50 -21.07
C GLN A 122 45.68 12.65 -20.87
N PHE A 123 46.55 12.97 -19.91
CA PHE A 123 47.75 12.19 -19.65
C PHE A 123 47.43 10.78 -19.18
N SER A 124 46.45 10.64 -18.27
CA SER A 124 45.93 9.35 -17.82
C SER A 124 45.42 8.50 -18.99
N ARG A 125 44.67 9.10 -19.93
CA ARG A 125 44.22 8.41 -21.15
C ARG A 125 45.36 7.94 -22.04
N GLU A 126 46.39 8.76 -22.26
CA GLU A 126 47.55 8.34 -23.07
C GLU A 126 48.31 7.18 -22.42
N ILE A 127 48.51 7.25 -21.10
CA ILE A 127 49.12 6.14 -20.34
C ILE A 127 48.26 4.88 -20.49
N HIS A 128 46.94 4.99 -20.32
CA HIS A 128 46.02 3.85 -20.43
C HIS A 128 46.03 3.24 -21.84
N THR A 129 46.02 4.06 -22.88
CA THR A 129 46.14 3.59 -24.27
C THR A 129 47.43 2.81 -24.48
N ALA A 130 48.56 3.37 -24.04
CA ALA A 130 49.85 2.71 -24.18
C ALA A 130 49.94 1.42 -23.33
N ASP A 131 49.40 1.42 -22.11
CA ASP A 131 49.36 0.23 -21.24
C ASP A 131 48.46 -0.89 -21.81
N GLY A 132 47.49 -0.53 -22.65
CA GLY A 132 46.61 -1.45 -23.37
C GLY A 132 47.30 -2.20 -24.52
N VAL A 133 48.45 -1.73 -24.99
CA VAL A 133 49.22 -2.34 -26.08
C VAL A 133 49.70 -3.73 -25.65
N GLN A 134 49.30 -4.76 -26.40
CA GLN A 134 49.47 -6.15 -25.94
C GLN A 134 50.93 -6.59 -25.80
N ILE A 135 51.83 -6.16 -26.69
CA ILE A 135 53.27 -6.46 -26.60
C ILE A 135 53.92 -5.85 -25.35
N PHE A 136 53.45 -4.69 -24.86
CA PHE A 136 53.98 -4.05 -23.65
C PHE A 136 53.57 -4.76 -22.35
N LYS A 137 52.61 -5.68 -22.40
CA LYS A 137 52.27 -6.56 -21.26
C LYS A 137 53.31 -7.66 -21.05
N ASP A 138 54.20 -7.88 -22.02
CA ASP A 138 55.36 -8.72 -21.83
C ASP A 138 56.47 -7.95 -21.10
N PRO A 139 56.96 -8.40 -19.94
CA PRO A 139 58.05 -7.75 -19.22
C PRO A 139 59.32 -7.51 -20.07
N GLN A 140 59.57 -8.34 -21.09
CA GLN A 140 60.71 -8.17 -21.99
C GLN A 140 60.60 -6.91 -22.86
N PHE A 141 59.38 -6.51 -23.20
CA PHE A 141 59.08 -5.39 -24.09
C PHE A 141 58.37 -4.22 -23.38
N HIS A 142 58.18 -4.32 -22.06
CA HIS A 142 57.56 -3.28 -21.25
C HIS A 142 58.43 -2.01 -21.27
N PRO A 143 57.90 -0.86 -21.70
CA PRO A 143 58.68 0.37 -21.77
C PRO A 143 58.82 1.03 -20.40
N ALA A 144 60.06 1.25 -19.94
CA ALA A 144 60.33 1.91 -18.65
C ALA A 144 59.73 3.33 -18.51
N PHE A 145 59.50 4.03 -19.62
CA PHE A 145 58.86 5.36 -19.59
C PHE A 145 57.39 5.30 -19.18
N LEU A 146 56.72 4.15 -19.29
CA LEU A 146 55.34 3.98 -18.82
C LEU A 146 55.27 3.95 -17.31
N ASP A 147 56.19 3.25 -16.66
CA ASP A 147 56.29 3.22 -15.20
C ASP A 147 56.63 4.60 -14.65
N GLU A 148 57.59 5.30 -15.26
CA GLU A 148 57.94 6.69 -14.91
C GLU A 148 56.72 7.63 -15.05
N ALA A 149 55.97 7.50 -16.16
CA ALA A 149 54.78 8.31 -16.41
C ALA A 149 53.68 8.06 -15.35
N LYS A 150 53.43 6.78 -14.99
CA LYS A 150 52.47 6.41 -13.94
C LYS A 150 52.90 6.95 -12.57
N GLU A 151 54.17 6.85 -12.23
CA GLU A 151 54.71 7.35 -10.96
C GLU A 151 54.55 8.88 -10.85
N ILE A 152 54.90 9.62 -11.90
CA ILE A 152 54.76 11.07 -11.95
C ILE A 152 53.28 11.48 -11.83
N LEU A 153 52.39 10.84 -12.60
CA LEU A 153 50.96 11.12 -12.54
C LEU A 153 50.40 10.85 -11.14
N ASN A 154 50.70 9.69 -10.56
CA ASN A 154 50.22 9.31 -9.23
C ASN A 154 50.75 10.26 -8.15
N THR A 155 52.01 10.67 -8.24
CA THR A 155 52.62 11.63 -7.30
C THR A 155 51.91 12.98 -7.35
N GLN A 156 51.62 13.50 -8.55
CA GLN A 156 50.89 14.76 -8.71
C GLN A 156 49.45 14.65 -8.25
N ILE A 157 48.74 13.56 -8.60
CA ILE A 157 47.38 13.31 -8.13
C ILE A 157 47.36 13.27 -6.60
N ALA A 158 48.29 12.56 -5.96
CA ALA A 158 48.39 12.49 -4.50
C ALA A 158 48.65 13.87 -3.88
N LYS A 159 49.55 14.68 -4.46
CA LYS A 159 49.84 16.05 -4.02
C LYS A 159 48.58 16.93 -4.06
N ILE A 160 47.84 16.89 -5.17
CA ILE A 160 46.59 17.65 -5.33
C ILE A 160 45.51 17.12 -4.37
N LYS A 161 45.37 15.80 -4.25
CA LYS A 161 44.39 15.18 -3.35
C LYS A 161 44.62 15.56 -1.89
N ASN A 162 45.87 15.58 -1.43
CA ASN A 162 46.22 15.87 -0.03
C ASN A 162 45.92 17.33 0.38
N SER A 163 45.85 18.27 -0.55
CA SER A 163 45.46 19.66 -0.25
C SER A 163 43.95 19.92 -0.36
N ALA A 164 43.14 18.92 -0.72
CA ALA A 164 41.72 19.11 -1.02
C ALA A 164 40.95 19.76 0.14
N SER A 165 41.18 19.35 1.38
CA SER A 165 40.52 19.92 2.56
C SER A 165 40.84 21.40 2.77
N GLU A 166 42.10 21.81 2.54
CA GLU A 166 42.52 23.21 2.67
C GLU A 166 41.90 24.06 1.55
N GLN A 167 41.90 23.56 0.31
CA GLN A 167 41.30 24.25 -0.83
C GLN A 167 39.78 24.38 -0.65
N PHE A 168 39.12 23.32 -0.19
CA PHE A 168 37.69 23.31 0.10
C PHE A 168 37.30 24.31 1.19
N ALA A 169 38.11 24.46 2.25
CA ALA A 169 37.85 25.41 3.33
C ALA A 169 37.82 26.89 2.88
N SER A 170 38.53 27.21 1.80
CA SER A 170 38.53 28.55 1.19
C SER A 170 37.57 28.69 0.00
N TYR A 171 36.90 27.60 -0.39
CA TYR A 171 36.02 27.57 -1.55
C TYR A 171 34.65 28.17 -1.21
N PRO A 172 34.11 29.09 -2.00
CA PRO A 172 32.79 29.69 -1.79
C PRO A 172 31.68 28.73 -2.25
N ILE A 173 31.45 27.70 -1.43
CA ILE A 173 30.52 26.57 -1.66
C ILE A 173 29.06 26.95 -1.96
N PHE A 174 28.67 28.21 -1.74
CA PHE A 174 27.30 28.71 -1.97
C PHE A 174 27.12 29.48 -3.28
N GLU A 175 28.21 29.94 -3.90
CA GLU A 175 28.19 30.87 -5.04
C GLU A 175 28.70 30.24 -6.33
N GLU A 176 29.69 29.36 -6.23
CA GLU A 176 30.34 28.73 -7.39
C GLU A 176 29.70 27.40 -7.77
N GLU A 177 30.22 26.77 -8.83
CA GLU A 177 29.87 25.40 -9.20
C GLU A 177 30.26 24.38 -8.12
N ASN A 178 29.73 23.16 -8.25
CA ASN A 178 30.08 22.08 -7.33
C ASN A 178 31.60 21.84 -7.34
N PHE A 179 32.22 21.88 -6.15
CA PHE A 179 33.66 21.70 -5.95
C PHE A 179 34.19 20.44 -6.62
N PHE A 180 33.48 19.31 -6.54
CA PHE A 180 33.89 18.03 -7.12
C PHE A 180 33.86 18.03 -8.66
N ASN A 181 33.09 18.93 -9.27
CA ASN A 181 33.07 19.07 -10.74
C ASN A 181 34.33 19.80 -11.24
N VAL A 182 34.80 20.80 -10.47
CA VAL A 182 35.91 21.66 -10.86
C VAL A 182 37.26 21.26 -10.27
N TYR A 183 37.28 20.51 -9.17
CA TYR A 183 38.53 20.12 -8.52
C TYR A 183 39.37 19.22 -9.45
N PRO A 184 40.70 19.43 -9.56
CA PRO A 184 41.46 18.81 -10.65
C PRO A 184 41.65 17.29 -10.59
N VAL A 185 41.32 16.67 -9.45
CA VAL A 185 41.42 15.23 -9.25
C VAL A 185 40.13 14.69 -8.63
N GLU A 186 39.79 13.46 -8.97
CA GLU A 186 38.60 12.81 -8.42
C GLU A 186 38.74 12.54 -6.92
N LEU A 187 37.67 12.85 -6.19
CA LEU A 187 37.52 12.59 -4.76
C LEU A 187 36.25 11.77 -4.55
N ASP A 188 36.25 10.92 -3.53
CA ASP A 188 35.00 10.33 -3.02
C ASP A 188 34.24 11.45 -2.31
N ALA A 189 33.27 12.05 -3.01
CA ALA A 189 32.55 13.22 -2.54
C ALA A 189 31.82 12.97 -1.21
N SER A 190 31.17 11.82 -1.06
CA SER A 190 30.42 11.47 0.15
C SER A 190 31.35 11.27 1.35
N ALA A 191 32.45 10.54 1.17
CA ALA A 191 33.45 10.35 2.22
C ALA A 191 34.10 11.69 2.60
N PHE A 192 34.46 12.51 1.60
CA PHE A 192 35.09 13.80 1.80
C PHE A 192 34.20 14.78 2.56
N LEU A 193 32.93 14.96 2.16
CA LEU A 193 32.01 15.84 2.89
C LEU A 193 31.75 15.36 4.32
N THR A 194 31.76 14.04 4.55
CA THR A 194 31.66 13.47 5.90
C THR A 194 32.86 13.85 6.77
N GLU A 195 34.07 13.82 6.22
CA GLU A 195 35.27 14.30 6.92
C GLU A 195 35.24 15.81 7.18
N GLN A 196 34.64 16.59 6.26
CA GLN A 196 34.49 18.04 6.38
C GLN A 196 33.25 18.48 7.19
N LYS A 197 32.56 17.56 7.89
CA LYS A 197 31.28 17.82 8.58
C LYS A 197 31.32 19.06 9.48
N VAL A 198 32.35 19.22 10.32
CA VAL A 198 32.45 20.34 11.27
C VAL A 198 32.54 21.69 10.56
N LEU A 199 33.30 21.75 9.46
CA LEU A 199 33.41 22.95 8.64
C LEU A 199 32.05 23.27 7.98
N LEU A 200 31.43 22.27 7.37
CA LEU A 200 30.13 22.42 6.70
C LEU A 200 29.04 22.88 7.66
N GLU A 201 28.94 22.27 8.85
CA GLU A 201 27.95 22.67 9.86
C GLU A 201 28.11 24.15 10.25
N LYS A 202 29.35 24.65 10.35
CA LYS A 202 29.64 26.04 10.68
C LYS A 202 29.22 27.01 9.56
N GLU A 203 29.52 26.68 8.31
CA GLU A 203 29.18 27.51 7.15
C GLU A 203 27.67 27.50 6.88
N ILE A 204 27.04 26.32 6.87
CA ILE A 204 25.60 26.14 6.68
C ILE A 204 24.81 26.87 7.77
N ALA A 205 25.27 26.89 9.02
CA ALA A 205 24.58 27.60 10.10
C ALA A 205 24.53 29.13 9.92
N GLN A 206 25.43 29.71 9.12
CA GLN A 206 25.50 31.15 8.86
C GLN A 206 24.87 31.55 7.52
N ALA A 207 24.60 30.58 6.66
CA ALA A 207 24.05 30.78 5.32
C ALA A 207 22.60 31.28 5.35
N LYS A 208 22.26 32.08 4.35
CA LYS A 208 20.89 32.57 4.09
C LYS A 208 20.07 31.52 3.35
N GLY A 209 18.74 31.69 3.33
CA GLY A 209 17.83 30.75 2.69
C GLY A 209 18.18 30.40 1.23
N ASN A 210 18.51 31.38 0.38
CA ASN A 210 18.87 31.10 -1.02
C ASN A 210 20.23 30.39 -1.15
N GLU A 211 21.20 30.73 -0.31
CA GLU A 211 22.53 30.11 -0.26
C GLU A 211 22.39 28.62 0.13
N LEU A 212 21.59 28.32 1.17
CA LEU A 212 21.27 26.96 1.60
C LEU A 212 20.63 26.12 0.48
N LEU A 213 19.69 26.71 -0.27
CA LEU A 213 19.00 26.00 -1.34
C LEU A 213 19.93 25.71 -2.53
N ASN A 214 20.78 26.66 -2.90
CA ASN A 214 21.76 26.47 -3.96
C ASN A 214 22.76 25.37 -3.57
N PHE A 215 23.29 25.42 -2.35
CA PHE A 215 24.18 24.39 -1.82
C PHE A 215 23.49 23.01 -1.82
N TYR A 216 22.25 22.91 -1.33
CA TYR A 216 21.54 21.64 -1.32
C TYR A 216 21.43 21.04 -2.72
N LYS A 217 20.98 21.82 -3.72
CA LYS A 217 20.84 21.35 -5.11
C LYS A 217 22.14 20.87 -5.73
N GLN A 218 23.28 21.46 -5.34
CA GLN A 218 24.58 21.08 -5.87
C GLN A 218 25.12 19.81 -5.22
N TYR A 219 24.86 19.60 -3.93
CA TYR A 219 25.54 18.57 -3.13
C TYR A 219 24.60 17.47 -2.58
N GLU A 220 23.28 17.49 -2.87
CA GLU A 220 22.30 16.57 -2.27
C GLU A 220 22.65 15.08 -2.43
N GLU A 221 23.25 14.68 -3.55
CA GLU A 221 23.62 13.29 -3.81
C GLU A 221 24.74 12.78 -2.87
N TYR A 222 25.54 13.70 -2.31
CA TYR A 222 26.71 13.39 -1.49
C TYR A 222 26.48 13.63 0.01
N LEU A 223 25.38 14.30 0.38
CA LEU A 223 25.07 14.63 1.76
C LEU A 223 24.42 13.46 2.50
N ALA A 224 24.84 13.24 3.75
CA ALA A 224 24.16 12.35 4.67
C ALA A 224 22.77 12.88 5.06
N ASP A 225 21.84 11.99 5.39
CA ASP A 225 20.45 12.34 5.68
C ASP A 225 20.30 13.32 6.85
N ASP A 226 21.18 13.25 7.86
CA ASP A 226 21.20 14.17 8.99
C ASP A 226 21.54 15.61 8.55
N ALA A 227 22.53 15.76 7.65
CA ALA A 227 22.89 17.04 7.08
C ALA A 227 21.76 17.62 6.21
N LYS A 228 21.11 16.78 5.39
CA LYS A 228 19.93 17.19 4.58
C LYS A 228 18.82 17.75 5.46
N ARG A 229 18.48 17.06 6.55
CA ARG A 229 17.47 17.49 7.53
C ARG A 229 17.87 18.79 8.24
N GLN A 230 19.15 18.95 8.59
CA GLN A 230 19.66 20.18 9.20
C GLN A 230 19.51 21.38 8.27
N ILE A 231 19.85 21.22 6.98
CA ILE A 231 19.66 22.25 5.95
C ILE A 231 18.17 22.60 5.81
N GLY A 232 17.29 21.60 5.76
CA GLY A 232 15.84 21.80 5.74
C GLY A 232 15.35 22.63 6.94
N GLY A 233 15.83 22.30 8.15
CA GLY A 233 15.51 23.01 9.39
C GLY A 233 15.98 24.47 9.40
N LEU A 234 17.19 24.74 8.89
CA LEU A 234 17.73 26.10 8.79
C LEU A 234 17.03 26.91 7.72
N PHE A 235 16.74 26.31 6.56
CA PHE A 235 15.96 26.94 5.50
C PHE A 235 14.56 27.31 6.00
N PHE A 236 13.89 26.41 6.73
CA PHE A 236 12.62 26.71 7.39
C PHE A 236 12.73 27.92 8.33
N LYS A 237 13.76 27.97 9.17
CA LYS A 237 13.99 29.10 10.10
C LYS A 237 14.25 30.41 9.36
N SER A 238 14.85 30.37 8.17
CA SER A 238 15.01 31.56 7.33
C SER A 238 13.66 32.12 6.84
N LEU A 239 12.68 31.24 6.57
CA LEU A 239 11.33 31.63 6.17
C LEU A 239 10.46 32.06 7.36
N CYS A 240 10.71 31.49 8.54
CA CYS A 240 9.98 31.79 9.77
C CYS A 240 10.92 31.93 10.97
N PRO A 241 11.58 33.09 11.16
CA PRO A 241 12.56 33.26 12.24
C PRO A 241 11.94 33.21 13.65
N SER A 242 10.67 33.61 13.77
CA SER A 242 9.93 33.70 15.04
C SER A 242 9.03 32.50 15.29
N THR A 243 9.53 31.27 15.06
CA THR A 243 8.76 30.02 15.11
C THR A 243 7.88 29.88 16.36
N LYS A 244 8.45 30.13 17.55
CA LYS A 244 7.73 30.01 18.83
C LYS A 244 6.56 30.99 19.01
N LYS A 245 6.49 32.07 18.24
CA LYS A 245 5.42 33.08 18.29
C LYS A 245 4.53 33.06 17.05
N ALA A 246 4.96 32.41 15.98
CA ALA A 246 4.23 32.36 14.72
C ALA A 246 2.93 31.57 14.86
N ALA A 247 1.88 32.05 14.20
CA ALA A 247 0.61 31.33 14.09
C ALA A 247 0.78 30.08 13.24
N LEU A 248 -0.08 29.07 13.43
CA LEU A 248 -0.02 27.81 12.69
C LEU A 248 0.04 28.02 11.17
N ALA A 249 -0.77 28.90 10.60
CA ALA A 249 -0.77 29.19 9.16
C ALA A 249 0.60 29.67 8.64
N THR A 250 1.32 30.49 9.42
CA THR A 250 2.66 30.95 9.06
C THR A 250 3.68 29.82 9.13
N LEU A 251 3.58 28.96 10.15
CA LEU A 251 4.43 27.77 10.29
C LEU A 251 4.23 26.81 9.12
N MET A 252 2.98 26.53 8.77
CA MET A 252 2.61 25.63 7.68
C MET A 252 2.99 26.20 6.32
N GLY A 253 2.81 27.51 6.11
CA GLY A 253 3.28 28.17 4.89
C GLY A 253 4.79 28.13 4.72
N ALA A 254 5.57 28.20 5.81
CA ALA A 254 7.01 28.02 5.77
C ALA A 254 7.38 26.55 5.49
N TYR A 255 6.70 25.60 6.15
CA TYR A 255 6.90 24.16 5.94
C TYR A 255 6.66 23.77 4.48
N ALA A 256 5.51 24.14 3.91
CA ALA A 256 5.15 23.83 2.53
C ALA A 256 6.15 24.42 1.52
N LYS A 257 6.67 25.63 1.78
CA LYS A 257 7.73 26.23 0.95
C LYS A 257 9.06 25.47 1.06
N THR A 258 9.42 24.97 2.23
CA THR A 258 10.60 24.12 2.42
C THR A 258 10.45 22.82 1.63
N CYS A 259 9.33 22.10 1.75
CA CYS A 259 9.11 20.87 0.99
C CYS A 259 9.04 21.11 -0.52
N LYS A 260 8.41 22.19 -0.98
CA LYS A 260 8.41 22.58 -2.40
C LYS A 260 9.81 22.87 -2.95
N ALA A 261 10.76 23.23 -2.08
CA ALA A 261 12.15 23.43 -2.44
C ALA A 261 12.96 22.11 -2.53
N GLY A 262 12.34 20.95 -2.29
CA GLY A 262 12.99 19.64 -2.27
C GLY A 262 13.65 19.28 -0.94
N LEU A 263 13.43 20.07 0.11
CA LEU A 263 14.04 19.88 1.42
C LEU A 263 13.07 19.15 2.35
N GLU A 264 13.56 18.11 3.01
CA GLU A 264 12.80 17.33 3.99
C GLU A 264 12.89 17.92 5.41
N LEU A 265 11.83 17.70 6.19
CA LEU A 265 11.70 18.13 7.59
C LEU A 265 10.99 17.03 8.37
N ASP A 266 11.58 16.57 9.47
CA ASP A 266 10.95 15.57 10.36
C ASP A 266 9.99 16.20 11.38
N ALA A 267 10.07 17.51 11.57
CA ALA A 267 9.24 18.25 12.51
C ALA A 267 9.31 19.74 12.19
N ILE A 268 8.33 20.50 12.71
CA ILE A 268 8.47 21.96 12.76
C ILE A 268 9.54 22.28 13.82
N PRO A 269 10.63 22.99 13.46
CA PRO A 269 11.63 23.40 14.44
C PRO A 269 10.98 24.17 15.59
N ASP A 270 11.38 23.93 16.84
CA ASP A 270 10.95 24.69 18.03
C ASP A 270 9.44 24.65 18.41
N VAL A 271 8.57 23.97 17.66
CA VAL A 271 7.12 23.89 17.92
C VAL A 271 6.63 22.46 17.81
N LYS A 272 5.99 21.95 18.86
CA LYS A 272 5.36 20.62 18.87
C LYS A 272 3.92 20.71 18.41
N VAL A 273 3.59 20.02 17.32
CA VAL A 273 2.21 19.90 16.83
C VAL A 273 1.74 18.47 17.06
N ALA A 274 0.58 18.32 17.70
CA ALA A 274 -0.08 17.03 17.85
C ALA A 274 -1.35 17.01 17.00
N PHE A 275 -1.52 15.95 16.23
CA PHE A 275 -2.77 15.67 15.53
C PHE A 275 -3.57 14.66 16.35
N LEU A 276 -4.80 15.02 16.70
CA LEU A 276 -5.69 14.20 17.52
C LEU A 276 -6.92 13.87 16.70
N GLU A 277 -7.07 12.61 16.29
CA GLU A 277 -8.28 12.14 15.62
C GLU A 277 -9.24 11.56 16.66
N VAL A 278 -10.45 12.12 16.70
CA VAL A 278 -11.49 11.71 17.62
C VAL A 278 -12.76 11.41 16.83
N THR A 279 -13.21 10.17 16.92
CA THR A 279 -14.50 9.75 16.37
C THR A 279 -15.41 9.37 17.52
N SER A 280 -16.70 9.70 17.45
CA SER A 280 -17.65 9.22 18.48
C SER A 280 -17.84 7.71 18.33
N ASP A 281 -17.61 6.98 19.42
CA ASP A 281 -17.89 5.55 19.49
C ASP A 281 -19.38 5.27 19.27
N ALA A 282 -20.28 6.15 19.73
CA ALA A 282 -21.71 5.97 19.54
C ALA A 282 -22.16 6.24 18.09
N LEU A 283 -21.44 7.06 17.31
CA LEU A 283 -21.74 7.26 15.89
C LEU A 283 -21.31 6.06 15.05
N LYS A 284 -20.17 5.45 15.39
CA LYS A 284 -19.74 4.16 14.82
C LYS A 284 -20.78 3.07 15.08
N GLU A 285 -21.32 3.00 16.30
CA GLU A 285 -22.34 2.01 16.69
C GLU A 285 -23.72 2.24 16.05
N LYS A 286 -24.07 3.46 15.65
CA LYS A 286 -25.40 3.83 15.14
C LYS A 286 -25.52 3.82 13.61
N GLY A 287 -24.46 3.46 12.90
CA GLY A 287 -24.40 3.65 11.45
C GLY A 287 -24.43 5.12 11.03
N GLY A 288 -24.08 6.06 11.93
CA GLY A 288 -23.94 7.48 11.57
C GLY A 288 -22.62 7.77 10.86
N ILE A 289 -21.78 6.75 10.71
CA ILE A 289 -20.53 6.74 9.96
C ILE A 289 -20.61 5.52 9.04
N GLU A 290 -21.02 5.72 7.80
CA GLU A 290 -21.09 4.67 6.79
C GLU A 290 -19.71 4.35 6.21
N PHE A 291 -18.81 5.33 6.19
CA PHE A 291 -17.40 5.18 5.82
C PHE A 291 -16.49 6.02 6.71
N PRO A 292 -15.23 5.59 6.94
CA PRO A 292 -14.27 6.38 7.69
C PRO A 292 -13.81 7.61 6.91
N VAL A 293 -13.57 8.72 7.61
CA VAL A 293 -12.88 9.88 7.04
C VAL A 293 -11.60 10.08 7.82
N GLY A 294 -10.47 9.97 7.13
CA GLY A 294 -9.14 10.16 7.69
C GLY A 294 -8.52 11.47 7.24
N VAL A 295 -7.41 11.84 7.87
CA VAL A 295 -6.52 12.88 7.37
C VAL A 295 -5.25 12.25 6.85
N ASP A 296 -4.96 12.50 5.58
CA ASP A 296 -3.65 12.22 5.01
C ASP A 296 -2.67 13.26 5.56
N LEU A 297 -1.78 12.79 6.44
CA LEU A 297 -0.72 13.59 7.03
C LEU A 297 0.41 13.67 6.02
N ASP A 298 0.25 14.53 5.01
CA ASP A 298 1.26 14.94 4.04
C ASP A 298 2.41 15.78 4.66
N MET A 299 2.55 15.69 5.98
CA MET A 299 3.46 16.43 6.84
C MET A 299 3.94 15.50 7.97
N PRO A 300 5.03 15.83 8.68
CA PRO A 300 5.78 14.89 9.49
C PRO A 300 5.17 14.85 10.90
N PHE A 301 3.85 14.65 10.94
CA PHE A 301 3.08 14.52 12.16
C PHE A 301 2.60 13.09 12.25
N THR A 302 2.48 12.60 13.47
CA THR A 302 1.83 11.31 13.72
C THR A 302 0.44 11.57 14.29
N ALA A 303 -0.58 10.93 13.70
CA ALA A 303 -1.93 10.97 14.24
C ALA A 303 -2.01 10.19 15.54
N ILE A 304 -2.57 10.82 16.56
CA ILE A 304 -2.92 10.17 17.83
C ILE A 304 -4.41 9.87 17.78
N ASN A 305 -4.75 8.59 17.71
CA ASN A 305 -6.13 8.12 17.65
C ASN A 305 -6.67 7.82 19.05
N GLY A 306 -7.89 8.26 19.36
CA GLY A 306 -8.55 7.85 20.60
C GLY A 306 -9.86 8.57 20.88
N SER A 307 -10.55 8.15 21.95
CA SER A 307 -11.74 8.88 22.42
C SER A 307 -11.37 10.28 22.90
N LEU A 308 -12.32 11.22 22.86
CA LEU A 308 -12.06 12.63 23.18
C LEU A 308 -11.30 12.81 24.51
N LYS A 309 -11.66 12.05 25.55
CA LYS A 309 -10.99 12.11 26.85
C LYS A 309 -9.60 11.50 26.80
N LYS A 310 -9.46 10.27 26.28
CA LYS A 310 -8.17 9.55 26.21
C LYS A 310 -7.17 10.31 25.34
N GLY A 311 -7.63 10.87 24.22
CA GLY A 311 -6.83 11.66 23.29
C GLY A 311 -6.21 12.89 23.94
N PHE A 312 -7.02 13.74 24.58
CA PHE A 312 -6.49 14.90 25.31
C PHE A 312 -5.69 14.54 26.57
N ASP A 313 -5.82 13.32 27.10
CA ASP A 313 -5.05 12.85 28.25
C ASP A 313 -3.69 12.23 27.86
N ASN A 314 -3.47 11.99 26.56
CA ASN A 314 -2.21 11.49 25.99
C ASN A 314 -1.04 12.46 26.29
N LYS A 315 0.13 11.90 26.60
CA LYS A 315 1.35 12.64 26.97
C LYS A 315 1.83 13.59 25.87
N GLU A 316 1.78 13.15 24.61
CA GLU A 316 2.21 13.92 23.45
C GLU A 316 1.29 15.12 23.22
N VAL A 317 -0.04 14.89 23.21
CA VAL A 317 -1.06 15.96 23.09
C VAL A 317 -0.94 16.98 24.23
N LYS A 318 -0.73 16.52 25.47
CA LYS A 318 -0.53 17.42 26.63
C LYS A 318 0.71 18.31 26.50
N SER A 319 1.78 17.76 25.92
CA SER A 319 3.05 18.47 25.76
C SER A 319 3.15 19.31 24.48
N ALA A 320 2.14 19.23 23.60
CA ALA A 320 2.12 19.92 22.32
C ALA A 320 1.86 21.42 22.48
N ASP A 321 2.53 22.23 21.66
CA ASP A 321 2.26 23.67 21.58
C ASP A 321 0.97 23.96 20.82
N ILE A 322 0.68 23.15 19.80
CA ILE A 322 -0.51 23.26 18.95
C ILE A 322 -1.17 21.88 18.85
N ILE A 323 -2.48 21.82 19.04
CA ILE A 323 -3.28 20.61 18.86
C ILE A 323 -4.22 20.84 17.68
N ILE A 324 -4.15 19.98 16.68
CA ILE A 324 -5.13 19.89 15.59
C ILE A 324 -6.04 18.72 15.93
N LEU A 325 -7.26 19.01 16.34
CA LEU A 325 -8.27 17.99 16.64
C LEU A 325 -9.16 17.82 15.44
N PHE A 326 -9.18 16.61 14.89
CA PHE A 326 -10.08 16.20 13.82
C PHE A 326 -11.22 15.38 14.41
N ASN A 327 -12.45 15.82 14.20
CA ASN A 327 -13.65 15.24 14.78
C ASN A 327 -14.64 14.88 13.68
N LEU A 328 -14.75 13.58 13.40
CA LEU A 328 -15.72 13.09 12.45
C LEU A 328 -17.13 13.14 13.06
N ALA A 329 -18.05 13.78 12.36
CA ALA A 329 -19.38 14.05 12.89
C ALA A 329 -20.50 13.22 12.24
N ALA A 330 -20.47 13.03 10.92
CA ALA A 330 -21.38 12.14 10.22
C ALA A 330 -20.82 11.82 8.83
N THR A 331 -21.02 10.60 8.36
CA THR A 331 -20.77 10.22 6.96
C THR A 331 -21.94 9.42 6.42
N LYS A 332 -22.29 9.70 5.16
CA LYS A 332 -23.41 9.10 4.47
C LYS A 332 -23.07 8.84 3.02
N THR A 333 -23.47 7.69 2.54
CA THR A 333 -23.40 7.27 1.17
C THR A 333 -24.79 7.29 0.57
N ASN A 334 -24.89 7.70 -0.69
CA ASN A 334 -26.14 7.70 -1.42
C ASN A 334 -25.93 7.10 -2.80
N ARG A 335 -26.71 6.07 -3.14
CA ARG A 335 -26.76 5.52 -4.49
C ARG A 335 -27.86 6.21 -5.28
N HIS A 336 -27.53 6.80 -6.41
CA HIS A 336 -28.47 7.36 -7.36
C HIS A 336 -28.42 6.53 -8.64
N VAL A 337 -29.46 5.73 -8.90
CA VAL A 337 -29.57 4.99 -10.17
C VAL A 337 -30.06 5.96 -11.24
N GLU A 338 -29.18 6.31 -12.18
CA GLU A 338 -29.48 7.22 -13.28
C GLU A 338 -30.34 6.52 -14.34
N THR A 339 -29.94 5.31 -14.72
CA THR A 339 -30.65 4.50 -15.73
C THR A 339 -30.67 3.03 -15.33
N SER A 340 -31.75 2.32 -15.71
CA SER A 340 -31.88 0.87 -15.48
C SER A 340 -32.65 0.24 -16.64
N ASN A 341 -31.98 -0.59 -17.43
CA ASN A 341 -32.53 -1.20 -18.64
C ASN A 341 -32.39 -2.73 -18.60
N TYR A 342 -33.32 -3.44 -19.25
CA TYR A 342 -33.18 -4.88 -19.47
C TYR A 342 -32.46 -5.16 -20.79
N ILE A 343 -31.35 -5.88 -20.73
CA ILE A 343 -30.55 -6.29 -21.88
C ILE A 343 -30.78 -7.77 -22.14
N LYS A 344 -31.05 -8.11 -23.41
CA LYS A 344 -31.23 -9.51 -23.83
C LYS A 344 -29.88 -10.19 -24.05
N SER A 345 -29.77 -11.44 -23.60
CA SER A 345 -28.65 -12.35 -23.88
C SER A 345 -29.16 -13.79 -24.01
N THR A 346 -28.25 -14.76 -24.10
CA THR A 346 -28.60 -16.18 -24.18
C THR A 346 -27.90 -17.00 -23.10
N CYS A 347 -28.55 -18.06 -22.64
CA CYS A 347 -27.99 -18.96 -21.62
C CYS A 347 -28.26 -20.43 -21.98
N LEU A 348 -27.44 -21.34 -21.47
CA LEU A 348 -27.63 -22.77 -21.69
C LEU A 348 -28.97 -23.22 -21.10
N THR A 349 -29.87 -23.73 -21.95
CA THR A 349 -31.19 -24.23 -21.57
C THR A 349 -31.29 -25.76 -21.67
N GLY A 350 -30.30 -26.41 -22.27
CA GLY A 350 -30.22 -27.86 -22.37
C GLY A 350 -29.19 -28.32 -23.38
N TYR A 351 -29.21 -29.60 -23.69
CA TYR A 351 -28.38 -30.22 -24.73
C TYR A 351 -29.27 -30.96 -25.72
N LYS A 352 -28.90 -30.94 -26.99
CA LYS A 352 -29.50 -31.77 -28.04
C LYS A 352 -28.46 -32.76 -28.56
N GLN A 353 -28.88 -33.96 -28.90
CA GLN A 353 -27.99 -34.95 -29.51
C GLN A 353 -27.76 -34.58 -30.98
N ALA A 354 -26.51 -34.30 -31.33
CA ALA A 354 -26.08 -34.12 -32.70
C ALA A 354 -25.20 -35.28 -33.14
N LEU A 355 -25.18 -35.55 -34.44
CA LEU A 355 -24.36 -36.60 -35.01
C LEU A 355 -22.88 -36.20 -34.90
N ASN A 356 -22.05 -37.10 -34.36
CA ASN A 356 -20.61 -36.84 -34.23
C ASN A 356 -19.92 -37.04 -35.60
N PRO A 357 -19.38 -35.98 -36.23
CA PRO A 357 -18.74 -36.11 -37.55
C PRO A 357 -17.53 -37.05 -37.53
N GLU A 358 -16.82 -37.13 -36.41
CA GLU A 358 -15.66 -38.03 -36.27
C GLU A 358 -16.08 -39.51 -36.29
N TRP A 359 -17.27 -39.82 -35.77
CA TRP A 359 -17.80 -41.18 -35.82
C TRP A 359 -18.07 -41.63 -37.27
N ASP A 360 -18.63 -40.74 -38.09
CA ASP A 360 -18.88 -41.01 -39.51
C ASP A 360 -17.57 -41.13 -40.30
N VAL A 361 -16.57 -40.29 -40.01
CA VAL A 361 -15.23 -40.39 -40.62
C VAL A 361 -14.59 -41.73 -40.28
N LEU A 362 -14.61 -42.13 -38.99
CA LEU A 362 -14.03 -43.39 -38.53
C LEU A 362 -14.76 -44.62 -39.10
N GLN A 363 -16.09 -44.57 -39.30
CA GLN A 363 -16.83 -45.61 -40.04
C GLN A 363 -16.24 -45.81 -41.44
N VAL A 364 -16.07 -44.72 -42.18
CA VAL A 364 -15.58 -44.75 -43.57
C VAL A 364 -14.14 -45.23 -43.63
N GLU A 365 -13.27 -44.73 -42.75
CA GLU A 365 -11.86 -45.16 -42.67
C GLU A 365 -11.73 -46.65 -42.33
N LEU A 366 -12.54 -47.15 -41.39
CA LEU A 366 -12.53 -48.56 -41.01
C LEU A 366 -13.01 -49.45 -42.16
N GLN A 367 -14.05 -49.04 -42.90
CA GLN A 367 -14.50 -49.77 -44.09
C GLN A 367 -13.41 -49.82 -45.16
N GLN A 368 -12.75 -48.69 -45.45
CA GLN A 368 -11.66 -48.62 -46.40
C GLN A 368 -10.49 -49.53 -45.99
N ALA A 369 -10.05 -49.46 -44.73
CA ALA A 369 -8.96 -50.28 -44.23
C ALA A 369 -9.27 -51.79 -44.30
N ASN A 370 -10.51 -52.21 -44.02
CA ASN A 370 -10.93 -53.61 -44.16
C ASN A 370 -10.94 -54.07 -45.63
N MET A 371 -11.39 -53.22 -46.55
CA MET A 371 -11.35 -53.51 -48.00
C MET A 371 -9.92 -53.65 -48.52
N GLU A 372 -8.98 -52.84 -48.02
CA GLU A 372 -7.55 -52.95 -48.34
C GLU A 372 -6.95 -54.32 -47.93
N ILE A 373 -7.30 -54.85 -46.74
CA ILE A 373 -6.84 -56.19 -46.34
C ILE A 373 -7.51 -57.30 -47.16
N MET A 374 -8.80 -57.21 -47.46
CA MET A 374 -9.48 -58.24 -48.27
C MET A 374 -8.91 -58.32 -49.69
N THR A 375 -8.66 -57.17 -50.31
CA THR A 375 -8.02 -57.11 -51.64
C THR A 375 -6.55 -57.54 -51.60
N SER A 376 -5.85 -57.32 -50.48
CA SER A 376 -4.50 -57.86 -50.26
C SER A 376 -4.48 -59.37 -50.01
N ASN A 377 -5.50 -59.95 -49.38
CA ASN A 377 -5.59 -61.40 -49.11
C ASN A 377 -5.93 -62.21 -50.37
N ASN A 378 -6.79 -61.69 -51.26
CA ASN A 378 -7.12 -62.36 -52.53
C ASN A 378 -5.99 -62.33 -53.58
N ARG A 379 -4.90 -61.59 -53.34
CA ARG A 379 -3.72 -61.58 -54.23
C ARG A 379 -2.75 -62.74 -53.98
N LEU A 380 -3.00 -63.63 -53.01
CA LEU A 380 -2.09 -64.73 -52.63
C LEU A 380 -2.57 -66.13 -53.02
N ASP A 381 -3.75 -66.29 -53.63
CA ASP A 381 -4.37 -67.62 -53.82
C ASP A 381 -4.56 -68.03 -55.29
N THR A 382 -3.65 -67.63 -56.18
CA THR A 382 -3.57 -68.14 -57.56
C THR A 382 -2.14 -68.21 -58.08
N SER A 383 -1.39 -69.27 -57.74
CA SER A 383 -0.49 -69.95 -58.70
C SER A 383 0.22 -71.16 -58.05
N SER A 384 -0.39 -72.34 -58.20
CA SER A 384 0.27 -73.64 -58.02
C SER A 384 1.00 -74.04 -59.31
N GLY A 385 2.31 -74.28 -59.27
CA GLY A 385 3.05 -74.91 -60.38
C GLY A 385 4.59 -74.82 -60.32
N ASN A 386 5.24 -75.97 -60.14
CA ASN A 386 6.63 -76.34 -60.53
C ASN A 386 7.87 -75.91 -59.70
N ILE A 387 8.19 -76.77 -58.70
CA ILE A 387 9.41 -77.60 -58.49
C ILE A 387 10.81 -76.96 -58.30
N TYR A 388 11.03 -75.65 -58.37
CA TYR A 388 12.31 -75.06 -57.89
C TYR A 388 12.13 -73.72 -57.16
N LYS A 389 11.84 -73.71 -55.83
CA LYS A 389 11.94 -72.48 -55.00
C LYS A 389 11.85 -72.67 -53.47
N VAL A 390 12.63 -73.59 -52.89
CA VAL A 390 12.55 -73.93 -51.45
C VAL A 390 13.37 -73.01 -50.52
N LEU A 391 14.07 -71.98 -51.00
CA LEU A 391 14.74 -70.96 -50.15
C LEU A 391 14.10 -69.56 -50.19
N GLY A 392 13.12 -69.31 -51.09
CA GLY A 392 12.51 -67.98 -51.30
C GLY A 392 11.15 -67.78 -50.64
N ASN A 393 10.50 -68.86 -50.18
CA ASN A 393 9.16 -68.79 -49.59
C ASN A 393 9.15 -68.38 -48.12
N SER A 394 10.26 -68.52 -47.38
CA SER A 394 10.33 -68.11 -45.97
C SER A 394 10.39 -66.59 -45.81
N ILE A 395 11.19 -65.89 -46.63
CA ILE A 395 11.39 -64.42 -46.52
C ILE A 395 10.25 -63.63 -47.18
N ALA A 396 9.70 -64.11 -48.31
CA ALA A 396 8.53 -63.50 -48.94
C ALA A 396 7.28 -63.65 -48.06
N ASN A 397 7.07 -64.80 -47.42
CA ASN A 397 5.98 -64.96 -46.46
C ASN A 397 6.20 -64.08 -45.22
N LEU A 398 7.42 -63.97 -44.68
CA LEU A 398 7.72 -63.08 -43.54
C LEU A 398 7.50 -61.58 -43.84
N LEU A 399 7.87 -61.09 -45.02
CA LEU A 399 7.65 -59.69 -45.41
C LEU A 399 6.17 -59.39 -45.69
N THR A 400 5.43 -60.37 -46.21
CA THR A 400 3.99 -60.24 -46.48
C THR A 400 3.18 -60.36 -45.18
N GLU A 401 3.58 -61.25 -44.28
CA GLU A 401 3.06 -61.36 -42.90
C GLU A 401 3.34 -60.10 -42.09
N SER A 402 4.52 -59.47 -42.19
CA SER A 402 4.82 -58.22 -41.49
C SER A 402 3.94 -57.04 -41.95
N LYS A 403 3.72 -56.91 -43.26
CA LYS A 403 2.81 -55.88 -43.82
C LYS A 403 1.35 -56.16 -43.47
N GLN A 404 0.92 -57.43 -43.53
CA GLN A 404 -0.42 -57.84 -43.11
C GLN A 404 -0.64 -57.65 -41.61
N ASN A 405 0.35 -57.93 -40.78
CA ASN A 405 0.27 -57.73 -39.33
C ASN A 405 0.19 -56.24 -38.97
N LYS A 406 0.95 -55.37 -39.65
CA LYS A 406 0.81 -53.90 -39.49
C LYS A 406 -0.55 -53.38 -39.95
N ALA A 407 -1.08 -53.88 -41.07
CA ALA A 407 -2.41 -53.51 -41.54
C ALA A 407 -3.51 -53.99 -40.58
N LYS A 408 -3.41 -55.24 -40.09
CA LYS A 408 -4.31 -55.79 -39.06
C LYS A 408 -4.25 -54.96 -37.77
N GLN A 409 -3.06 -54.56 -37.34
CA GLN A 409 -2.88 -53.69 -36.17
C GLN A 409 -3.54 -52.33 -36.38
N LYS A 410 -3.35 -51.68 -37.53
CA LYS A 410 -4.02 -50.41 -37.88
C LYS A 410 -5.56 -50.54 -37.86
N ILE A 411 -6.10 -51.67 -38.33
CA ILE A 411 -7.54 -51.94 -38.27
C ILE A 411 -8.00 -52.13 -36.83
N GLU A 412 -7.27 -52.88 -36.00
CA GLU A 412 -7.63 -53.05 -34.60
C GLU A 412 -7.54 -51.73 -33.82
N ASP A 413 -6.58 -50.87 -34.15
CA ASP A 413 -6.47 -49.52 -33.59
C ASP A 413 -7.67 -48.64 -34.01
N LEU A 414 -8.03 -48.65 -35.29
CA LEU A 414 -9.21 -47.93 -35.81
C LEU A 414 -10.52 -48.48 -35.23
N LYS A 415 -10.68 -49.80 -35.08
CA LYS A 415 -11.83 -50.42 -34.41
C LYS A 415 -11.91 -50.00 -32.95
N THR A 416 -10.78 -49.87 -32.28
CA THR A 416 -10.74 -49.45 -30.88
C THR A 416 -11.15 -47.98 -30.77
N LYS A 417 -10.54 -47.08 -31.56
CA LYS A 417 -10.97 -45.67 -31.62
C LYS A 417 -12.45 -45.51 -32.00
N PHE A 418 -12.93 -46.28 -32.97
CA PHE A 418 -14.32 -46.24 -33.41
C PHE A 418 -15.30 -46.71 -32.33
N ARG A 419 -14.94 -47.73 -31.54
CA ARG A 419 -15.74 -48.19 -30.39
C ARG A 419 -15.76 -47.18 -29.25
N GLU A 420 -14.65 -46.47 -29.04
CA GLU A 420 -14.50 -45.47 -27.99
C GLU A 420 -15.12 -44.12 -28.38
N THR A 421 -15.29 -43.85 -29.68
CA THR A 421 -15.94 -42.64 -30.18
C THR A 421 -17.47 -42.81 -30.15
N PRO A 422 -18.22 -41.96 -29.43
CA PRO A 422 -19.68 -42.05 -29.40
C PRO A 422 -20.29 -41.56 -30.72
N ARG A 423 -21.43 -42.16 -31.11
CA ARG A 423 -22.17 -41.82 -32.33
C ARG A 423 -22.82 -40.43 -32.26
N TYR A 424 -23.22 -40.02 -31.07
CA TYR A 424 -23.83 -38.72 -30.81
C TYR A 424 -22.96 -37.94 -29.83
N VAL A 425 -22.89 -36.64 -30.06
CA VAL A 425 -22.32 -35.67 -29.11
C VAL A 425 -23.41 -34.73 -28.65
N ASP A 426 -23.36 -34.36 -27.38
CA ASP A 426 -24.29 -33.40 -26.79
C ASP A 426 -23.90 -31.99 -27.23
N GLU A 427 -24.72 -31.36 -28.08
CA GLU A 427 -24.58 -29.96 -28.47
C GLU A 427 -25.38 -29.06 -27.51
N PRO A 428 -24.77 -28.00 -26.95
CA PRO A 428 -25.48 -27.07 -26.08
C PRO A 428 -26.55 -26.28 -26.84
N VAL A 429 -27.73 -26.12 -26.23
CA VAL A 429 -28.85 -25.31 -26.73
C VAL A 429 -29.00 -24.07 -25.87
N TYR A 430 -28.89 -22.91 -26.49
CA TYR A 430 -28.99 -21.62 -25.81
C TYR A 430 -30.37 -20.98 -26.04
N GLY A 431 -31.04 -20.55 -24.96
CA GLY A 431 -32.32 -19.84 -24.99
C GLY A 431 -32.16 -18.38 -24.58
N GLU A 432 -33.12 -17.52 -24.95
CA GLU A 432 -33.09 -16.10 -24.58
C GLU A 432 -33.40 -15.90 -23.09
N TYR A 433 -32.64 -15.00 -22.46
CA TYR A 433 -32.98 -14.42 -21.17
C TYR A 433 -32.68 -12.92 -21.20
N ALA A 434 -33.16 -12.19 -20.20
CA ALA A 434 -32.83 -10.78 -20.03
C ALA A 434 -32.23 -10.55 -18.64
N PHE A 435 -31.15 -9.78 -18.59
CA PHE A 435 -30.53 -9.32 -17.35
C PHE A 435 -30.72 -7.80 -17.21
N GLN A 436 -30.72 -7.32 -15.98
CA GLN A 436 -30.88 -5.89 -15.70
C GLN A 436 -29.50 -5.22 -15.68
N ARG A 437 -29.33 -4.12 -16.41
CA ARG A 437 -28.12 -3.29 -16.38
C ARG A 437 -28.49 -1.92 -15.80
N ALA A 438 -27.88 -1.57 -14.67
CA ALA A 438 -28.08 -0.30 -13.99
C ALA A 438 -26.82 0.55 -14.05
N GLU A 439 -26.97 1.81 -14.44
CA GLU A 439 -25.94 2.84 -14.31
C GLU A 439 -26.29 3.67 -13.08
N MET A 440 -25.34 3.78 -12.15
CA MET A 440 -25.56 4.47 -10.89
C MET A 440 -24.37 5.34 -10.49
N GLU A 441 -24.70 6.49 -9.92
CA GLU A 441 -23.77 7.40 -9.26
C GLU A 441 -23.81 7.11 -7.75
N VAL A 442 -22.66 6.86 -7.14
CA VAL A 442 -22.55 6.64 -5.70
C VAL A 442 -21.80 7.81 -5.10
N ILE A 443 -22.48 8.56 -4.23
CA ILE A 443 -21.96 9.79 -3.62
C ILE A 443 -21.73 9.56 -2.13
N LYS A 444 -20.46 9.65 -1.72
CA LYS A 444 -20.02 9.71 -0.33
C LYS A 444 -19.97 11.17 0.12
N THR A 445 -20.73 11.52 1.15
CA THR A 445 -20.68 12.84 1.80
C THR A 445 -20.35 12.66 3.28
N GLY A 446 -19.29 13.32 3.73
CA GLY A 446 -18.93 13.39 5.14
C GLY A 446 -18.89 14.84 5.59
N THR A 447 -19.26 15.13 6.82
CA THR A 447 -18.97 16.44 7.40
C THR A 447 -17.99 16.28 8.55
N VAL A 448 -16.88 17.00 8.42
CA VAL A 448 -15.79 17.01 9.35
C VAL A 448 -15.86 18.28 10.18
N GLN A 449 -15.71 18.13 11.48
CA GLN A 449 -15.41 19.26 12.35
C GLN A 449 -13.95 19.22 12.74
N TYR A 450 -13.26 20.36 12.68
CA TYR A 450 -11.88 20.44 13.15
C TYR A 450 -11.70 21.59 14.15
N TYR A 451 -10.69 21.43 15.01
CA TYR A 451 -10.25 22.47 15.93
C TYR A 451 -8.75 22.67 15.78
N VAL A 452 -8.32 23.92 15.75
CA VAL A 452 -6.91 24.29 15.88
C VAL A 452 -6.74 25.00 17.21
N ILE A 453 -6.06 24.36 18.15
CA ILE A 453 -5.91 24.83 19.54
C ILE A 453 -4.45 25.22 19.73
N ASP A 454 -4.18 26.52 19.89
CA ASP A 454 -2.85 27.02 20.24
C ASP A 454 -2.73 27.15 21.77
N GLN A 455 -1.91 26.30 22.37
CA GLN A 455 -1.70 26.26 23.82
C GLN A 455 -0.83 27.41 24.32
N ARG A 456 0.03 27.97 23.47
CA ARG A 456 0.93 29.08 23.77
C ARG A 456 0.15 30.40 23.91
N THR A 457 -0.83 30.61 23.03
CA THR A 457 -1.64 31.84 23.01
C THR A 457 -3.00 31.72 23.71
N LYS A 458 -3.38 30.50 24.12
CA LYS A 458 -4.72 30.17 24.67
C LYS A 458 -5.86 30.59 23.74
N ARG A 459 -5.66 30.39 22.44
CA ARG A 459 -6.66 30.63 21.40
C ARG A 459 -6.99 29.35 20.64
N TYR A 460 -8.21 29.24 20.16
CA TYR A 460 -8.63 28.15 19.30
C TYR A 460 -9.53 28.63 18.17
N LEU A 461 -9.47 27.92 17.04
CA LEU A 461 -10.49 27.97 16.00
C LEU A 461 -11.28 26.66 16.05
N SER A 462 -12.57 26.73 15.78
CA SER A 462 -13.40 25.57 15.46
C SER A 462 -14.15 25.89 14.18
N ASP A 463 -14.10 25.00 13.19
CA ASP A 463 -14.89 25.14 11.98
C ASP A 463 -15.29 23.75 11.45
N PHE A 464 -16.11 23.73 10.41
CA PHE A 464 -16.52 22.51 9.74
C PHE A 464 -16.31 22.65 8.24
N PHE A 465 -16.15 21.52 7.56
CA PHE A 465 -16.16 21.44 6.11
C PHE A 465 -16.73 20.10 5.69
N ASP A 466 -17.33 20.08 4.50
CA ASP A 466 -17.86 18.87 3.89
C ASP A 466 -16.78 18.23 3.01
N VAL A 467 -16.71 16.90 3.05
CA VAL A 467 -15.92 16.06 2.17
C VAL A 467 -16.87 15.31 1.26
N HIS A 468 -16.52 15.28 -0.02
CA HIS A 468 -17.32 14.63 -1.05
C HIS A 468 -16.42 13.72 -1.89
N SER A 469 -16.90 12.53 -2.17
CA SER A 469 -16.30 11.58 -3.10
C SER A 469 -17.43 10.95 -3.89
N GLN A 470 -17.24 10.77 -5.19
CA GLN A 470 -18.27 10.23 -6.09
C GLN A 470 -17.62 9.32 -7.11
N GLU A 471 -18.34 8.26 -7.49
CA GLU A 471 -17.94 7.34 -8.54
C GLU A 471 -19.16 6.81 -9.28
N PHE A 472 -18.99 6.52 -10.57
CA PHE A 472 -20.03 5.99 -11.43
C PHE A 472 -19.79 4.50 -11.68
N PHE A 473 -20.82 3.70 -11.46
CA PHE A 473 -20.78 2.25 -11.63
C PHE A 473 -21.81 1.79 -12.66
N THR A 474 -21.45 0.74 -13.40
CA THR A 474 -22.40 0.00 -14.23
C THR A 474 -22.48 -1.43 -13.71
N VAL A 475 -23.63 -1.81 -13.14
CA VAL A 475 -23.84 -3.11 -12.51
C VAL A 475 -24.84 -3.93 -13.34
N ALA A 476 -24.53 -5.22 -13.53
CA ALA A 476 -25.41 -6.16 -14.22
C ALA A 476 -25.99 -7.19 -13.23
N TYR A 477 -27.32 -7.22 -13.08
CA TYR A 477 -28.05 -8.14 -12.21
C TYR A 477 -28.74 -9.24 -12.99
N GLY A 478 -28.72 -10.45 -12.43
CA GLY A 478 -29.41 -11.60 -13.01
C GLY A 478 -28.72 -12.18 -14.25
N LEU A 479 -27.39 -12.02 -14.35
CA LEU A 479 -26.58 -12.75 -15.34
C LEU A 479 -26.68 -14.26 -15.11
N SER A 480 -26.77 -15.03 -16.19
CA SER A 480 -26.77 -16.49 -16.11
C SER A 480 -25.34 -17.01 -16.09
N ASP A 481 -25.01 -17.91 -15.15
CA ASP A 481 -23.69 -18.57 -15.05
C ASP A 481 -23.36 -19.44 -16.28
N THR A 482 -24.37 -19.74 -17.10
CA THR A 482 -24.26 -20.52 -18.33
C THR A 482 -24.36 -19.68 -19.60
N ASP A 483 -24.27 -18.35 -19.48
CA ASP A 483 -24.17 -17.44 -20.62
C ASP A 483 -22.81 -17.63 -21.33
N PRO A 484 -22.76 -17.89 -22.65
CA PRO A 484 -21.50 -18.08 -23.35
C PRO A 484 -20.63 -16.81 -23.39
N ASN A 485 -21.21 -15.63 -23.15
CA ASN A 485 -20.51 -14.34 -23.08
C ASN A 485 -20.28 -13.86 -21.65
N LEU A 486 -20.47 -14.72 -20.63
CA LEU A 486 -20.42 -14.34 -19.22
C LEU A 486 -19.17 -13.54 -18.86
N GLU A 487 -18.00 -13.98 -19.30
CA GLU A 487 -16.74 -13.29 -19.00
C GLU A 487 -16.65 -11.89 -19.62
N THR A 488 -17.15 -11.72 -20.86
CA THR A 488 -17.24 -10.41 -21.50
C THR A 488 -18.23 -9.50 -20.77
N LEU A 489 -19.36 -10.04 -20.33
CA LEU A 489 -20.37 -9.29 -19.57
C LEU A 489 -19.86 -8.91 -18.17
N LYS A 490 -19.10 -9.78 -17.50
CA LYS A 490 -18.41 -9.46 -16.25
C LYS A 490 -17.28 -8.43 -16.41
N ASN A 491 -16.58 -8.42 -17.54
CA ASN A 491 -15.51 -7.44 -17.76
C ASN A 491 -16.04 -6.04 -18.12
N THR A 492 -17.29 -5.93 -18.57
CA THR A 492 -17.91 -4.66 -18.98
C THR A 492 -18.84 -4.07 -17.93
N ASN A 493 -19.04 -4.75 -16.80
CA ASN A 493 -19.87 -4.31 -15.68
C ASN A 493 -19.15 -4.65 -14.38
N VAL A 494 -19.23 -3.78 -13.39
CA VAL A 494 -18.69 -4.04 -12.05
C VAL A 494 -19.67 -4.91 -11.25
N THR A 495 -19.17 -5.54 -10.19
CA THR A 495 -20.02 -6.32 -9.27
C THR A 495 -20.56 -5.44 -8.14
N GLU A 496 -21.62 -5.89 -7.45
CA GLU A 496 -22.11 -5.21 -6.24
C GLU A 496 -21.03 -5.14 -5.15
N GLU A 497 -20.16 -6.16 -5.05
CA GLU A 497 -19.06 -6.14 -4.10
C GLU A 497 -18.06 -5.02 -4.40
N ALA A 498 -17.87 -4.63 -5.67
CA ALA A 498 -17.04 -3.49 -6.02
C ALA A 498 -17.69 -2.15 -5.63
N VAL A 499 -19.02 -2.05 -5.72
CA VAL A 499 -19.78 -0.89 -5.24
C VAL A 499 -19.66 -0.81 -3.72
N ASP A 500 -19.95 -1.89 -2.99
CA ASP A 500 -19.81 -1.97 -1.52
C ASP A 500 -18.38 -1.65 -1.06
N ALA A 501 -17.37 -2.07 -1.82
CA ALA A 501 -15.97 -1.74 -1.55
C ALA A 501 -15.72 -0.23 -1.62
N PHE A 502 -16.23 0.45 -2.65
CA PHE A 502 -16.15 1.91 -2.73
C PHE A 502 -16.93 2.60 -1.61
N GLU A 503 -18.13 2.11 -1.27
CA GLU A 503 -18.97 2.70 -0.22
C GLU A 503 -18.30 2.64 1.16
N SER A 504 -17.53 1.59 1.43
CA SER A 504 -16.81 1.39 2.69
C SER A 504 -15.39 1.98 2.69
N GLU A 505 -14.88 2.37 1.53
CA GLU A 505 -13.53 2.92 1.37
C GLU A 505 -13.38 4.27 2.11
N PRO A 506 -12.30 4.46 2.89
CA PRO A 506 -12.02 5.72 3.56
C PRO A 506 -11.91 6.90 2.61
N VAL A 507 -12.53 8.02 2.98
CA VAL A 507 -12.26 9.31 2.32
C VAL A 507 -11.14 10.01 3.09
N THR A 508 -10.03 10.32 2.43
CA THR A 508 -8.90 11.03 3.05
C THR A 508 -8.93 12.51 2.69
N VAL A 509 -8.66 13.35 3.69
CA VAL A 509 -8.47 14.79 3.50
C VAL A 509 -7.00 15.11 3.70
N LYS A 510 -6.38 15.83 2.77
CA LYS A 510 -4.99 16.26 2.97
C LYS A 510 -4.92 17.29 4.08
N LEU A 511 -3.94 17.17 4.99
CA LEU A 511 -3.79 18.15 6.06
C LEU A 511 -3.54 19.56 5.51
N SER A 512 -2.85 19.69 4.37
CA SER A 512 -2.71 20.95 3.62
C SER A 512 -4.07 21.61 3.29
N GLU A 513 -5.06 20.86 2.80
CA GLU A 513 -6.40 21.37 2.47
C GLU A 513 -7.15 21.88 3.72
N LEU A 514 -7.06 21.13 4.82
CA LEU A 514 -7.60 21.57 6.12
C LEU A 514 -6.98 22.89 6.58
N LEU A 515 -5.68 23.05 6.35
CA LEU A 515 -4.93 24.24 6.75
C LEU A 515 -5.21 25.45 5.87
N ASP A 516 -5.51 25.27 4.60
CA ASP A 516 -6.01 26.34 3.74
C ASP A 516 -7.36 26.85 4.26
N HIS A 517 -8.26 25.93 4.61
CA HIS A 517 -9.53 26.29 5.23
C HIS A 517 -9.34 27.01 6.59
N TYR A 518 -8.40 26.56 7.44
CA TYR A 518 -8.02 27.26 8.67
C TYR A 518 -7.49 28.67 8.40
N SER A 519 -6.59 28.81 7.41
CA SER A 519 -5.91 30.06 7.08
C SER A 519 -6.88 31.14 6.61
N GLY A 520 -7.89 30.76 5.82
CA GLY A 520 -8.99 31.64 5.42
C GLY A 520 -9.86 32.09 6.60
N ASN A 521 -9.99 31.26 7.64
CA ASN A 521 -10.89 31.48 8.77
C ASN A 521 -10.20 31.96 10.06
N LYS A 522 -8.89 32.24 10.04
CA LYS A 522 -8.09 32.63 11.22
C LYS A 522 -8.65 33.80 12.03
N ALA A 523 -9.40 34.71 11.40
CA ALA A 523 -10.04 35.85 12.05
C ALA A 523 -11.12 35.43 13.09
N LYS A 524 -11.69 34.23 12.95
CA LYS A 524 -12.75 33.69 13.82
C LYS A 524 -12.21 33.05 15.12
N THR A 525 -10.91 33.10 15.39
CA THR A 525 -10.29 32.49 16.58
C THR A 525 -10.84 33.09 17.89
N LYS A 526 -11.06 32.24 18.89
CA LYS A 526 -11.60 32.60 20.22
C LYS A 526 -10.60 32.26 21.33
N ARG A 527 -10.70 32.92 22.49
CA ARG A 527 -9.93 32.53 23.68
C ARG A 527 -10.64 31.38 24.40
N TYR A 528 -9.87 30.48 25.01
CA TYR A 528 -10.40 29.44 25.89
C TYR A 528 -9.75 29.48 27.27
N SER A 529 -10.51 29.08 28.29
CA SER A 529 -10.07 29.10 29.70
C SER A 529 -9.35 27.80 30.10
N SER A 530 -9.78 26.67 29.56
CA SER A 530 -9.26 25.34 29.90
C SER A 530 -9.53 24.33 28.79
N ILE A 531 -8.75 23.25 28.72
CA ILE A 531 -9.00 22.12 27.81
C ILE A 531 -10.37 21.48 28.11
N ALA A 532 -10.84 21.50 29.36
CA ALA A 532 -12.16 21.03 29.71
C ALA A 532 -13.29 21.84 29.03
N GLN A 533 -13.10 23.15 28.81
CA GLN A 533 -14.02 23.96 28.01
C GLN A 533 -14.04 23.49 26.56
N ILE A 534 -12.87 23.27 25.95
CA ILE A 534 -12.77 22.79 24.56
C ILE A 534 -13.47 21.45 24.40
N ARG A 535 -13.26 20.50 25.32
CA ARG A 535 -13.95 19.20 25.30
C ARG A 535 -15.47 19.36 25.32
N ARG A 536 -16.02 20.30 26.10
CA ARG A 536 -17.47 20.60 26.11
C ARG A 536 -17.94 21.22 24.80
N ASP A 537 -17.17 22.15 24.24
CA ASP A 537 -17.51 22.79 22.96
C ASP A 537 -17.54 21.78 21.80
N VAL A 538 -16.60 20.82 21.79
CA VAL A 538 -16.57 19.70 20.83
C VAL A 538 -17.87 18.91 20.86
N VAL A 539 -18.30 18.47 22.05
CA VAL A 539 -19.55 17.71 22.20
C VAL A 539 -20.76 18.56 21.82
N LYS A 540 -20.83 19.82 22.27
CA LYS A 540 -21.93 20.74 21.97
C LYS A 540 -22.07 20.97 20.46
N ASN A 541 -20.99 21.26 19.76
CA ASN A 541 -21.04 21.57 18.33
C ASN A 541 -21.37 20.32 17.50
N ARG A 542 -20.84 19.15 17.88
CA ARG A 542 -21.23 17.86 17.29
C ARG A 542 -22.75 17.63 17.42
N ASN A 543 -23.32 17.91 18.59
CA ASN A 543 -24.75 17.78 18.83
C ASN A 543 -25.61 18.71 17.96
N VAL A 544 -25.19 19.96 17.75
CA VAL A 544 -25.85 20.91 16.82
C VAL A 544 -25.87 20.36 15.39
N MET A 545 -24.75 19.81 14.97
CA MET A 545 -24.55 19.25 13.65
C MET A 545 -25.41 18.01 13.41
N LEU A 546 -25.43 17.07 14.36
CA LEU A 546 -26.31 15.90 14.31
C LEU A 546 -27.79 16.29 14.27
N ALA A 547 -28.19 17.31 15.04
CA ALA A 547 -29.56 17.83 14.98
C ALA A 547 -29.91 18.43 13.61
N SER A 548 -28.96 19.08 12.95
CA SER A 548 -29.14 19.63 11.60
C SER A 548 -29.20 18.55 10.51
N ALA A 549 -28.38 17.50 10.61
CA ALA A 549 -28.36 16.37 9.70
C ALA A 549 -29.65 15.53 9.79
N LYS A 550 -30.13 15.26 11.01
CA LYS A 550 -31.38 14.50 11.25
C LYS A 550 -32.64 15.18 10.75
N LYS A 551 -32.61 16.51 10.54
CA LYS A 551 -33.78 17.27 10.05
C LYS A 551 -34.10 16.99 8.57
N LYS A 552 -33.26 16.23 7.86
CA LYS A 552 -33.34 15.98 6.41
C LYS A 552 -33.73 14.55 6.00
N GLU A 553 -34.02 13.63 6.91
CA GLU A 553 -34.41 12.24 6.53
C GLU A 553 -35.93 11.99 6.62
N PHE A 554 -36.47 11.34 5.59
CA PHE A 554 -37.88 10.99 5.44
C PHE A 554 -38.36 9.95 6.48
N GLY A 555 -39.58 10.13 7.03
CA GLY A 555 -40.60 9.08 6.97
C GLY A 555 -40.91 8.17 8.17
N PHE A 556 -40.55 8.48 9.41
CA PHE A 556 -41.26 7.92 10.59
C PHE A 556 -41.34 8.98 11.66
N ASP A 557 -42.54 9.42 12.03
CA ASP A 557 -42.76 10.39 13.10
C ASP A 557 -42.45 9.71 14.45
N LYS A 558 -41.15 9.60 14.78
CA LYS A 558 -40.69 9.23 16.12
C LYS A 558 -41.20 10.23 17.17
N GLN A 559 -41.80 11.35 16.77
CA GLN A 559 -42.01 12.56 17.56
C GLN A 559 -43.34 12.66 18.31
N LYS A 560 -44.08 11.56 18.55
CA LYS A 560 -45.33 11.63 19.33
C LYS A 560 -45.24 11.19 20.78
N ASP A 561 -44.40 10.22 21.14
CA ASP A 561 -44.38 9.73 22.52
C ASP A 561 -43.38 10.53 23.37
N ARG A 562 -43.92 11.52 24.10
CA ARG A 562 -43.12 12.40 24.98
C ARG A 562 -42.36 11.65 26.07
N ARG A 563 -42.73 10.39 26.38
CA ARG A 563 -42.04 9.60 27.41
C ARG A 563 -40.60 9.28 27.02
N PHE A 564 -40.26 9.28 25.72
CA PHE A 564 -38.87 9.11 25.30
C PHE A 564 -37.96 10.25 25.79
N GLU A 565 -38.48 11.47 25.94
CA GLU A 565 -37.71 12.62 26.47
C GLU A 565 -37.31 12.43 27.95
N SER A 566 -37.98 11.51 28.66
CA SER A 566 -37.68 11.14 30.03
C SER A 566 -36.65 10.03 30.15
N VAL A 567 -36.30 9.35 29.05
CA VAL A 567 -35.44 8.16 29.07
C VAL A 567 -34.07 8.46 28.47
N VAL A 568 -33.03 7.83 29.02
CA VAL A 568 -31.66 7.92 28.57
C VAL A 568 -31.03 6.54 28.46
N VAL A 569 -30.13 6.35 27.51
CA VAL A 569 -29.22 5.20 27.51
C VAL A 569 -28.05 5.53 28.44
N VAL A 570 -27.68 4.59 29.32
CA VAL A 570 -26.55 4.72 30.24
C VAL A 570 -25.42 3.84 29.74
N LYS A 571 -24.25 4.44 29.54
CA LYS A 571 -23.04 3.80 29.01
C LYS A 571 -21.90 3.92 30.01
N THR A 572 -21.24 2.80 30.29
CA THR A 572 -19.98 2.75 31.03
C THR A 572 -18.94 1.92 30.28
N ALA A 573 -17.73 1.82 30.82
CA ALA A 573 -16.67 1.03 30.19
C ALA A 573 -16.96 -0.47 30.16
N THR A 574 -17.84 -0.95 31.06
CA THR A 574 -18.12 -2.38 31.27
C THR A 574 -19.61 -2.72 31.21
N GLY A 575 -20.49 -1.71 31.16
CA GLY A 575 -21.93 -1.89 31.25
C GLY A 575 -22.72 -0.96 30.32
N LEU A 576 -23.85 -1.46 29.84
CA LEU A 576 -24.78 -0.77 28.96
C LEU A 576 -26.21 -1.01 29.46
N GLY A 577 -26.96 0.05 29.68
CA GLY A 577 -28.32 -0.03 30.20
C GLY A 577 -29.16 1.19 29.87
N THR A 578 -30.27 1.34 30.58
CA THR A 578 -31.21 2.44 30.46
C THR A 578 -31.29 3.18 31.79
N GLY A 579 -31.64 4.46 31.75
CA GLY A 579 -32.04 5.24 32.92
C GLY A 579 -33.17 6.19 32.55
N PHE A 580 -33.75 6.88 33.54
CA PHE A 580 -34.76 7.90 33.30
C PHE A 580 -34.71 9.04 34.32
N TYR A 581 -35.13 10.22 33.89
CA TYR A 581 -35.14 11.43 34.70
C TYR A 581 -36.20 11.35 35.81
N VAL A 582 -35.77 11.45 37.07
CA VAL A 582 -36.65 11.57 38.25
C VAL A 582 -36.81 13.02 38.71
N THR A 583 -35.77 13.83 38.49
CA THR A 583 -35.83 15.30 38.45
C THR A 583 -35.30 15.76 37.10
N ASP A 584 -35.29 17.07 36.84
CA ASP A 584 -34.79 17.58 35.56
C ASP A 584 -33.29 17.31 35.39
N ASP A 585 -32.54 17.08 36.47
CA ASP A 585 -31.10 16.89 36.47
C ASP A 585 -30.60 15.63 37.21
N ILE A 586 -31.50 14.71 37.59
CA ILE A 586 -31.17 13.42 38.21
C ILE A 586 -31.82 12.29 37.44
N VAL A 587 -31.00 11.33 37.04
CA VAL A 587 -31.39 10.09 36.37
C VAL A 587 -31.32 8.93 37.35
N LEU A 588 -32.37 8.11 37.40
CA LEU A 588 -32.40 6.82 38.07
C LEU A 588 -32.05 5.70 37.07
N THR A 589 -31.24 4.74 37.50
CA THR A 589 -30.87 3.55 36.73
C THR A 589 -30.57 2.38 37.69
N ASN A 590 -30.17 1.22 37.17
CA ASN A 590 -29.71 0.12 38.01
C ASN A 590 -28.27 0.31 38.50
N TYR A 591 -27.95 -0.28 39.64
CA TYR A 591 -26.57 -0.32 40.15
C TYR A 591 -25.67 -1.15 39.24
N HIS A 592 -26.09 -2.33 38.77
CA HIS A 592 -25.24 -3.18 37.93
C HIS A 592 -24.92 -2.55 36.55
N VAL A 593 -25.67 -1.54 36.11
CA VAL A 593 -25.38 -0.79 34.88
C VAL A 593 -24.20 0.16 35.07
N VAL A 594 -24.07 0.73 36.28
CA VAL A 594 -23.04 1.73 36.61
C VAL A 594 -21.88 1.19 37.44
N GLU A 595 -22.09 0.08 38.14
CA GLU A 595 -21.18 -0.59 39.08
C GLU A 595 -20.40 0.41 39.95
N GLU A 596 -19.07 0.30 39.98
CA GLU A 596 -18.18 1.17 40.75
C GLU A 596 -17.76 2.46 40.03
N GLN A 597 -18.35 2.75 38.87
CA GLN A 597 -17.99 3.94 38.10
C GLN A 597 -18.44 5.22 38.82
N LYS A 598 -17.57 6.23 38.82
CA LYS A 598 -17.87 7.57 39.39
C LYS A 598 -18.60 8.47 38.39
N PHE A 599 -18.38 8.24 37.10
CA PHE A 599 -18.98 9.00 36.01
C PHE A 599 -19.45 8.04 34.93
N VAL A 600 -20.56 8.38 34.30
CA VAL A 600 -21.19 7.58 33.24
C VAL A 600 -21.51 8.47 32.06
N GLU A 601 -21.45 7.90 30.86
CA GLU A 601 -21.91 8.55 29.64
C GLU A 601 -23.39 8.25 29.46
N LEU A 602 -24.14 9.23 28.96
CA LEU A 602 -25.57 9.17 28.81
C LEU A 602 -25.97 9.63 27.43
N GLU A 603 -26.94 8.96 26.83
CA GLU A 603 -27.50 9.35 25.55
C GLU A 603 -28.99 9.62 25.68
N LYS A 604 -29.42 10.85 25.41
CA LYS A 604 -30.82 11.27 25.43
C LYS A 604 -31.54 10.89 24.14
N TRP A 605 -32.86 10.88 24.21
CA TRP A 605 -33.72 10.80 23.03
C TRP A 605 -33.34 11.86 21.99
N GLY A 606 -33.32 11.47 20.72
CA GLY A 606 -32.75 12.29 19.65
C GLY A 606 -31.24 12.12 19.45
N GLY A 607 -30.57 11.31 20.27
CA GLY A 607 -29.16 10.92 20.11
C GLY A 607 -28.14 11.90 20.72
N LEU A 608 -28.60 12.76 21.63
CA LEU A 608 -27.79 13.79 22.28
C LEU A 608 -26.98 13.20 23.44
N GLU A 609 -25.66 13.20 23.34
CA GLU A 609 -24.75 12.66 24.36
C GLU A 609 -24.48 13.67 25.49
N THR A 610 -24.36 13.18 26.73
CA THR A 610 -24.01 13.94 27.93
C THR A 610 -23.26 13.07 28.95
N PHE A 611 -22.75 13.68 30.02
CA PHE A 611 -22.08 12.96 31.11
C PHE A 611 -22.80 13.18 32.43
N GLY A 612 -22.77 12.16 33.28
CA GLY A 612 -23.34 12.19 34.61
C GLY A 612 -22.37 11.70 35.68
N LYS A 613 -22.53 12.20 36.90
CA LYS A 613 -21.81 11.73 38.10
C LYS A 613 -22.73 10.83 38.91
N VAL A 614 -22.27 9.65 39.28
CA VAL A 614 -23.03 8.79 40.20
C VAL A 614 -22.99 9.43 41.60
N ILE A 615 -24.16 9.72 42.17
CA ILE A 615 -24.31 10.44 43.45
C ILE A 615 -24.85 9.56 44.58
N ALA A 616 -25.54 8.47 44.26
CA ALA A 616 -26.04 7.49 45.23
C ALA A 616 -26.17 6.11 44.59
N LYS A 617 -26.08 5.05 45.42
CA LYS A 617 -26.20 3.65 45.02
C LYS A 617 -26.83 2.84 46.16
N ASP A 618 -27.68 1.89 45.83
CA ASP A 618 -28.13 0.81 46.73
C ASP A 618 -27.91 -0.54 46.02
N VAL A 619 -26.91 -1.28 46.49
CA VAL A 619 -26.54 -2.58 45.91
C VAL A 619 -27.61 -3.64 46.16
N ARG A 620 -28.35 -3.56 47.27
CA ARG A 620 -29.40 -4.54 47.58
C ARG A 620 -30.60 -4.37 46.65
N LEU A 621 -31.04 -3.13 46.45
CA LEU A 621 -32.14 -2.80 45.54
C LEU A 621 -31.74 -2.80 44.08
N ASP A 622 -30.45 -2.83 43.79
CA ASP A 622 -29.90 -2.64 42.46
C ASP A 622 -30.28 -1.28 41.84
N LEU A 623 -30.16 -0.19 42.60
CA LEU A 623 -30.51 1.16 42.14
C LEU A 623 -29.34 2.13 42.24
N ALA A 624 -29.26 3.08 41.31
CA ALA A 624 -28.28 4.16 41.32
C ALA A 624 -28.86 5.48 40.83
N LEU A 625 -28.38 6.58 41.42
CA LEU A 625 -28.70 7.94 41.01
C LEU A 625 -27.51 8.61 40.32
N VAL A 626 -27.78 9.23 39.19
CA VAL A 626 -26.79 9.92 38.38
C VAL A 626 -27.19 11.39 38.24
N LYS A 627 -26.36 12.29 38.72
CA LYS A 627 -26.51 13.74 38.53
C LYS A 627 -25.97 14.14 37.17
N VAL A 628 -26.76 14.82 36.37
CA VAL A 628 -26.42 15.23 35.01
C VAL A 628 -26.42 16.74 34.86
N GLN A 629 -25.66 17.26 33.91
CA GLN A 629 -25.59 18.71 33.65
C GLN A 629 -26.71 19.19 32.73
N ASP A 630 -27.11 18.36 31.77
CA ASP A 630 -28.18 18.70 30.86
C ASP A 630 -29.53 18.26 31.42
N ARG A 631 -30.52 19.15 31.31
CA ARG A 631 -31.85 18.88 31.84
C ARG A 631 -32.68 17.98 30.92
N GLY A 632 -33.48 17.10 31.50
CA GLY A 632 -34.46 16.24 30.80
C GLY A 632 -35.87 16.37 31.37
N ALA A 633 -36.81 15.60 30.83
CA ALA A 633 -38.20 15.62 31.26
C ALA A 633 -38.42 14.65 32.44
N PRO A 634 -38.72 15.11 33.66
CA PRO A 634 -38.92 14.21 34.79
C PRO A 634 -40.18 13.36 34.62
N VAL A 635 -40.10 12.07 34.95
CA VAL A 635 -41.25 11.18 34.96
C VAL A 635 -42.23 11.53 36.09
N VAL A 636 -43.45 11.00 35.98
CA VAL A 636 -44.42 10.98 37.08
C VAL A 636 -44.60 9.53 37.52
N PHE A 637 -44.43 9.25 38.81
CA PHE A 637 -44.66 7.92 39.36
C PHE A 637 -46.14 7.67 39.64
N TYR A 638 -46.54 6.41 39.63
CA TYR A 638 -47.90 6.02 39.98
C TYR A 638 -48.17 6.28 41.47
N GLY A 639 -49.27 6.97 41.80
CA GLY A 639 -49.57 7.38 43.18
C GLY A 639 -50.58 6.51 43.92
N LYS A 640 -51.25 5.57 43.24
CA LYS A 640 -52.19 4.64 43.88
C LYS A 640 -51.47 3.46 44.49
N LYS A 641 -52.01 2.95 45.61
CA LYS A 641 -51.38 1.86 46.39
C LYS A 641 -51.45 0.47 45.74
N GLN A 642 -52.35 0.25 44.77
CA GLN A 642 -52.59 -1.06 44.18
C GLN A 642 -52.42 -1.00 42.66
N LEU A 643 -51.69 -1.99 42.13
CA LEU A 643 -51.61 -2.32 40.70
C LEU A 643 -52.53 -3.51 40.45
N ASN A 644 -53.27 -3.49 39.34
CA ASN A 644 -54.15 -4.60 39.00
C ASN A 644 -53.44 -5.58 38.07
N LEU A 645 -53.75 -6.88 38.22
CA LEU A 645 -53.27 -7.90 37.28
C LEU A 645 -53.83 -7.61 35.89
N ALA A 646 -53.07 -8.02 34.86
CA ALA A 646 -53.40 -7.85 33.45
C ALA A 646 -53.47 -6.40 32.95
N GLU A 647 -53.08 -5.40 33.76
CA GLU A 647 -52.92 -4.03 33.28
C GLU A 647 -51.79 -3.94 32.26
N THR A 648 -52.05 -3.30 31.13
CA THR A 648 -51.07 -3.09 30.07
C THR A 648 -49.95 -2.18 30.54
N VAL A 649 -48.72 -2.66 30.41
CA VAL A 649 -47.51 -1.93 30.77
C VAL A 649 -46.53 -1.87 29.61
N GLU A 650 -45.69 -0.85 29.63
CA GLU A 650 -44.75 -0.58 28.55
C GLU A 650 -43.36 -0.32 29.12
N ALA A 651 -42.36 -1.03 28.59
CA ALA A 651 -40.97 -0.76 28.89
C ALA A 651 -40.38 0.10 27.78
N ILE A 652 -39.70 1.18 28.16
CA ILE A 652 -38.89 1.98 27.24
C ILE A 652 -37.44 1.80 27.64
N GLY A 653 -36.60 1.38 26.70
CA GLY A 653 -35.19 1.18 26.98
C GLY A 653 -34.33 0.90 25.75
N HIS A 654 -33.25 0.17 25.98
CA HIS A 654 -32.19 -0.06 25.01
C HIS A 654 -31.91 -1.56 24.78
N PRO A 655 -32.89 -2.36 24.34
CA PRO A 655 -32.71 -3.80 24.23
C PRO A 655 -31.70 -4.15 23.13
N LEU A 656 -30.65 -4.90 23.49
CA LEU A 656 -29.64 -5.46 22.58
C LEU A 656 -28.96 -4.41 21.67
N GLY A 657 -28.80 -3.16 22.13
CA GLY A 657 -28.19 -2.10 21.32
C GLY A 657 -29.17 -1.32 20.43
N ASN A 658 -30.46 -1.68 20.40
CA ASN A 658 -31.49 -0.90 19.70
C ASN A 658 -32.00 0.21 20.62
N LYS A 659 -31.76 1.48 20.25
CA LYS A 659 -32.01 2.63 21.14
C LYS A 659 -33.48 3.00 21.16
N PHE A 660 -34.00 3.26 22.36
CA PHE A 660 -35.35 3.79 22.58
C PHE A 660 -36.43 2.89 21.98
N THR A 661 -36.35 1.60 22.29
CA THR A 661 -37.39 0.64 21.93
C THR A 661 -38.48 0.68 22.98
N LEU A 662 -39.72 0.81 22.51
CA LEU A 662 -40.91 0.60 23.33
C LEU A 662 -41.37 -0.84 23.13
N THR A 663 -41.46 -1.59 24.22
CA THR A 663 -42.07 -2.93 24.26
C THR A 663 -43.29 -2.89 25.17
N ARG A 664 -44.31 -3.71 24.88
CA ARG A 664 -45.58 -3.72 25.61
C ARG A 664 -45.91 -5.14 26.06
N GLY A 665 -46.48 -5.26 27.25
CA GLY A 665 -47.00 -6.48 27.86
C GLY A 665 -47.99 -6.13 28.96
N VAL A 666 -48.12 -6.98 29.97
CA VAL A 666 -49.04 -6.82 31.10
C VAL A 666 -48.37 -7.07 32.45
N ILE A 667 -49.01 -6.59 33.52
CA ILE A 667 -48.66 -6.97 34.89
C ILE A 667 -49.11 -8.43 35.10
N SER A 668 -48.15 -9.35 35.17
CA SER A 668 -48.43 -10.76 35.43
C SER A 668 -48.81 -10.99 36.89
N THR A 669 -48.04 -10.42 37.83
CA THR A 669 -48.24 -10.52 39.28
C THR A 669 -47.18 -9.72 40.06
N LEU A 670 -47.33 -9.59 41.39
CA LEU A 670 -46.30 -9.03 42.27
C LEU A 670 -45.57 -10.16 43.01
N ARG A 671 -44.27 -10.00 43.23
CA ARG A 671 -43.42 -11.00 43.87
C ARG A 671 -42.44 -10.35 44.83
N LYS A 672 -42.10 -11.06 45.91
CA LYS A 672 -40.91 -10.76 46.72
C LYS A 672 -39.85 -11.79 46.40
N HIS A 673 -38.68 -11.35 45.98
CA HIS A 673 -37.53 -12.21 45.69
C HIS A 673 -36.28 -11.70 46.40
N GLU A 674 -35.27 -12.55 46.54
CA GLU A 674 -33.96 -12.11 47.01
C GLU A 674 -33.34 -11.10 46.02
N SER A 675 -32.42 -10.28 46.51
CA SER A 675 -31.67 -9.34 45.67
C SER A 675 -30.92 -10.11 44.58
N ILE A 676 -31.03 -9.65 43.33
CA ILE A 676 -30.28 -10.23 42.22
C ILE A 676 -28.77 -9.99 42.33
N MET A 677 -28.37 -8.99 43.11
CA MET A 677 -26.97 -8.74 43.47
C MET A 677 -26.43 -9.71 44.52
N ARG A 678 -27.22 -10.72 44.92
CA ARG A 678 -26.88 -11.79 45.87
C ARG A 678 -26.40 -11.27 47.24
N VAL A 679 -26.87 -10.08 47.62
CA VAL A 679 -26.61 -9.47 48.92
C VAL A 679 -27.65 -9.95 49.92
N LYS A 680 -27.22 -10.41 51.11
CA LYS A 680 -28.11 -10.81 52.20
C LYS A 680 -28.94 -9.61 52.67
N GLY A 681 -30.26 -9.77 52.81
CA GLY A 681 -31.14 -8.71 53.29
C GLY A 681 -32.61 -9.07 53.18
N LYS A 682 -33.48 -8.07 53.42
CA LYS A 682 -34.92 -8.23 53.19
C LYS A 682 -35.19 -8.46 51.70
N PRO A 683 -36.12 -9.36 51.33
CA PRO A 683 -36.55 -9.55 49.95
C PRO A 683 -36.98 -8.22 49.30
N VAL A 684 -36.63 -8.05 48.03
CA VAL A 684 -37.02 -6.91 47.19
C VAL A 684 -38.38 -7.18 46.57
N MET A 685 -39.25 -6.18 46.57
CA MET A 685 -40.54 -6.26 45.86
C MET A 685 -40.36 -6.00 44.35
N PHE A 686 -40.84 -6.94 43.54
CA PHE A 686 -40.82 -6.88 42.08
C PHE A 686 -42.24 -6.94 41.49
N ILE A 687 -42.41 -6.25 40.37
CA ILE A 687 -43.49 -6.45 39.41
C ILE A 687 -43.01 -7.51 38.43
N GLN A 688 -43.71 -8.63 38.34
CA GLN A 688 -43.51 -9.61 37.29
C GLN A 688 -44.35 -9.22 36.07
N THR A 689 -43.75 -9.20 34.89
CA THR A 689 -44.39 -8.84 33.62
C THR A 689 -43.92 -9.75 32.50
N ASP A 690 -44.78 -9.96 31.50
CA ASP A 690 -44.44 -10.61 30.23
C ASP A 690 -43.91 -9.63 29.18
N THR A 691 -43.91 -8.32 29.48
CA THR A 691 -43.32 -7.27 28.64
C THR A 691 -41.90 -7.67 28.26
N PRO A 692 -41.52 -7.68 26.97
CA PRO A 692 -40.17 -8.04 26.58
C PRO A 692 -39.11 -7.12 27.22
N VAL A 693 -38.39 -7.66 28.21
CA VAL A 693 -37.23 -7.05 28.86
C VAL A 693 -35.99 -7.85 28.46
N ASN A 694 -35.10 -7.24 27.67
CA ASN A 694 -33.84 -7.85 27.25
C ASN A 694 -32.66 -7.06 27.85
N ALA A 695 -31.44 -7.62 27.74
CA ALA A 695 -30.21 -6.92 28.09
C ALA A 695 -30.20 -5.50 27.48
N GLY A 696 -29.99 -4.49 28.32
CA GLY A 696 -30.04 -3.07 27.95
C GLY A 696 -31.34 -2.34 28.30
N ASN A 697 -32.44 -3.03 28.64
CA ASN A 697 -33.61 -2.42 29.28
C ASN A 697 -33.41 -2.17 30.78
N SER A 698 -32.43 -2.85 31.41
CA SER A 698 -32.10 -2.70 32.82
C SER A 698 -31.84 -1.24 33.17
N GLY A 699 -32.53 -0.77 34.20
CA GLY A 699 -32.52 0.60 34.73
C GLY A 699 -33.55 1.51 34.07
N GLY A 700 -34.23 1.04 33.01
CA GLY A 700 -35.29 1.77 32.33
C GLY A 700 -36.64 1.72 33.04
N PRO A 701 -37.56 2.65 32.74
CA PRO A 701 -38.87 2.70 33.38
C PRO A 701 -39.82 1.61 32.83
N LEU A 702 -40.65 1.06 33.71
CA LEU A 702 -41.88 0.35 33.37
C LEU A 702 -43.06 1.32 33.56
N PHE A 703 -43.78 1.61 32.47
CA PHE A 703 -44.91 2.53 32.45
C PHE A 703 -46.25 1.81 32.52
N LEU A 704 -47.18 2.34 33.31
CA LEU A 704 -48.62 2.11 33.22
C LEU A 704 -49.27 3.41 32.70
N GLY A 705 -49.62 3.43 31.41
CA GLY A 705 -49.97 4.68 30.73
C GLY A 705 -48.80 5.68 30.76
N ASN A 706 -49.00 6.84 31.39
CA ASN A 706 -47.96 7.87 31.53
C ASN A 706 -47.22 7.82 32.88
N TYR A 707 -47.55 6.85 33.75
CA TYR A 707 -46.98 6.76 35.09
C TYR A 707 -45.94 5.65 35.19
N VAL A 708 -44.81 5.94 35.83
CA VAL A 708 -43.80 4.91 36.14
C VAL A 708 -44.26 4.09 37.34
N ILE A 709 -44.32 2.77 37.17
CA ILE A 709 -44.66 1.80 38.22
C ILE A 709 -43.46 0.95 38.66
N GLY A 710 -42.34 0.98 37.93
CA GLY A 710 -41.14 0.26 38.34
C GLY A 710 -39.91 0.55 37.49
N VAL A 711 -38.80 -0.08 37.86
CA VAL A 711 -37.51 -0.02 37.15
C VAL A 711 -37.19 -1.42 36.63
N ASN A 712 -37.09 -1.59 35.32
CA ASN A 712 -36.78 -2.88 34.70
C ASN A 712 -35.41 -3.35 35.16
N ASP A 713 -35.29 -4.61 35.56
CA ASP A 713 -34.09 -5.09 36.26
C ASP A 713 -33.52 -6.36 35.60
N TRP A 714 -34.30 -7.45 35.60
CA TRP A 714 -33.87 -8.76 35.09
C TRP A 714 -35.01 -9.57 34.48
N GLY A 715 -34.65 -10.62 33.75
CA GLY A 715 -35.60 -11.60 33.20
C GLY A 715 -35.01 -13.01 33.22
N VAL A 716 -35.87 -14.02 33.18
CA VAL A 716 -35.44 -15.42 33.07
C VAL A 716 -34.89 -15.66 31.67
N ASN A 717 -33.83 -16.48 31.57
CA ASN A 717 -33.27 -16.85 30.27
C ASN A 717 -34.36 -17.48 29.38
N LYS A 718 -34.50 -17.01 28.13
CA LYS A 718 -35.54 -17.46 27.19
C LYS A 718 -35.50 -18.95 26.89
N ASN A 719 -34.32 -19.57 26.98
CA ASN A 719 -34.15 -21.03 26.83
C ASN A 719 -34.72 -21.82 28.02
N ILE A 720 -35.07 -21.14 29.12
CA ILE A 720 -35.66 -21.72 30.34
C ILE A 720 -37.14 -21.35 30.41
N ALA A 721 -37.49 -20.07 30.22
CA ALA A 721 -38.87 -19.59 30.18
C ALA A 721 -38.96 -18.25 29.43
N GLU A 722 -39.99 -18.10 28.60
CA GLU A 722 -40.32 -16.85 27.93
C GLU A 722 -41.33 -16.03 28.74
N GLY A 723 -41.26 -14.71 28.66
CA GLY A 723 -42.24 -13.81 29.31
C GLY A 723 -42.17 -13.76 30.84
N LEU A 724 -41.06 -14.17 31.45
CA LEU A 724 -40.82 -14.00 32.89
C LEU A 724 -39.79 -12.89 33.14
N ASN A 725 -40.27 -11.65 33.19
CA ASN A 725 -39.45 -10.46 33.43
C ASN A 725 -39.85 -9.75 34.72
N PHE A 726 -38.90 -9.03 35.32
CA PHE A 726 -39.06 -8.43 36.64
C PHE A 726 -38.57 -6.98 36.66
N SER A 727 -39.40 -6.12 37.23
CA SER A 727 -39.11 -4.70 37.46
C SER A 727 -39.24 -4.37 38.94
N ILE A 728 -38.28 -3.65 39.51
CA ILE A 728 -38.29 -3.21 40.91
C ILE A 728 -39.53 -2.34 41.13
N HIS A 729 -40.35 -2.70 42.12
CA HIS A 729 -41.63 -2.03 42.37
C HIS A 729 -41.42 -0.58 42.83
N TYR A 730 -42.27 0.36 42.37
CA TYR A 730 -42.14 1.80 42.66
C TYR A 730 -42.03 2.13 44.16
N SER A 731 -42.57 1.28 45.05
CA SER A 731 -42.45 1.50 46.50
C SER A 731 -41.01 1.38 47.01
N GLU A 732 -40.21 0.49 46.44
CA GLU A 732 -38.77 0.37 46.79
C GLU A 732 -38.01 1.58 46.26
N VAL A 733 -38.37 2.05 45.06
CA VAL A 733 -37.83 3.28 44.46
C VAL A 733 -38.15 4.50 45.32
N PHE A 734 -39.36 4.60 45.87
CA PHE A 734 -39.73 5.71 46.75
C PHE A 734 -38.86 5.74 48.00
N ASN A 735 -38.66 4.60 48.66
CA ASN A 735 -37.78 4.52 49.83
C ASN A 735 -36.36 4.98 49.47
N PHE A 736 -35.82 4.50 48.33
CA PHE A 736 -34.49 4.89 47.88
C PHE A 736 -34.37 6.38 47.55
N LEU A 737 -35.36 6.99 46.90
CA LEU A 737 -35.38 8.42 46.60
C LEU A 737 -35.52 9.27 47.88
N ASP A 738 -36.37 8.86 48.81
CA ASP A 738 -36.59 9.54 50.09
C ASP A 738 -35.32 9.48 50.97
N ASP A 739 -34.66 8.33 51.06
CA ASP A 739 -33.40 8.13 51.80
C ASP A 739 -32.28 9.05 51.25
N ASN A 740 -32.30 9.31 49.95
CA ASN A 740 -31.35 10.21 49.26
C ASN A 740 -31.85 11.66 49.13
N LYS A 741 -33.00 12.00 49.73
CA LYS A 741 -33.60 13.34 49.73
C LYS A 741 -33.86 13.89 48.32
N ILE A 742 -34.23 13.03 47.38
CA ILE A 742 -34.58 13.42 46.01
C ILE A 742 -36.08 13.64 45.91
N ALA A 743 -36.49 14.83 45.51
CA ALA A 743 -37.90 15.11 45.24
C ALA A 743 -38.35 14.43 43.95
N PHE A 744 -39.57 13.89 43.92
CA PHE A 744 -40.16 13.25 42.74
C PHE A 744 -41.67 13.47 42.68
N LYS A 745 -42.25 13.33 41.48
CA LYS A 745 -43.68 13.56 41.24
C LYS A 745 -44.47 12.27 41.37
N LYS A 746 -45.62 12.31 42.06
CA LYS A 746 -46.61 11.23 42.13
C LYS A 746 -47.89 11.69 41.41
N GLY A 747 -48.47 10.83 40.59
CA GLY A 747 -49.78 11.05 39.97
C GLY A 747 -50.92 10.84 40.98
N ASN A 748 -52.08 11.44 40.74
CA ASN A 748 -53.28 11.25 41.58
C ASN A 748 -54.03 9.96 41.25
#